data_AF-A0AAD2SVG1-F1
#
_entry.id   AF-A0AAD2SVG1-F1
#
_cell.length_a   1.000
_cell.length_b   1.000
_cell.length_c   1.000
_cell.angle_alpha   90.00
_cell.angle_beta   90.00
_cell.angle_gamma   90.00
#
_symmetry.space_group_name_H-M   'P 1'
#
loop_
_entity.id
_entity.type
_entity.pdbx_description
1 polymer ?
#
loop_
_entity_poly.entity_id
_entity_poly.type
_entity_poly.pdbx_seq_one_letter_code
_entity_poly.pdbx_strand_id
1 'polypeptide(L)'
;MKSSKWIIATGVVLSTGILLAGCGKSTSNTSTYSYVYTQDPDTLNYLMANRATTSDVVTNLVDGLLENDRYGNLVPALAKSWTVSKDGLTYTYKLRKDAKWYTSEGEEYAGVKAQDFVTGLKYAADNKSEALYLVQDSVKGLDAYIKGETKDFSTVGVKAVDDYTVQYTLSRTEPYWNSKTTNNILFPVNSDFLKSQGKNFGSVKPSSILYNGPYLLKSLTAKSSMEFAKNPHYYDKKNVHLDNIKLTYYDGSDQEALIRNFTDGAYSAARLYPNSSSFASVKKQYANNIIYSLQDATSYYYNFNLNRQSYNHTSKKTDAQKSSTQEAVLNKAFRQAINFAYNRTSYGAQSNGKDGAAKVLRNTLVPPTFVSIGDKTFGDVVSSKLVNYGSEWSNMNLTDAQDAYYNPEKAKAKFAQAKAELQAKGVQFPIHLDVPADQTSKIGVQWESSMKQSVESVLGADNVVIDIQQMSSDELNNISYFANTAAQKDYDLYNGGWSGDYQDPSTYLDTLNTKNGGSLQNFGLEPGQENAKIKAVGLDTYTTMLEEANAETNETKRYEKYAEAQAWLIDSALTMPNLSLGGTPSVTKTVPFSRSYSLVGIKGGSSNYFKYVKLQDKIVTTKEYESAKKKWLKEKEASNQKAQDDYENHVK
;
A
#
# COMPACT_ATOMS: atom_id res chain seq x y z
N MET A 1 34.68 4.04 67.80
CA MET A 1 34.45 5.43 68.22
C MET A 1 34.71 6.37 67.06
N LYS A 2 34.00 7.51 67.04
CA LYS A 2 33.79 8.47 65.95
C LYS A 2 35.07 9.12 65.37
N SER A 3 34.85 9.73 64.19
CA SER A 3 35.53 10.89 63.56
C SER A 3 36.62 10.57 62.52
N SER A 4 36.84 11.31 61.43
CA SER A 4 36.02 12.12 60.50
C SER A 4 36.96 12.72 59.43
N LYS A 5 36.58 12.65 58.14
CA LYS A 5 36.93 13.53 56.97
C LYS A 5 38.44 13.68 56.60
N TRP A 6 38.90 13.59 55.33
CA TRP A 6 38.72 14.48 54.16
C TRP A 6 39.23 13.73 52.88
N ILE A 7 38.51 13.69 51.73
CA ILE A 7 38.56 14.56 50.51
C ILE A 7 39.99 14.66 49.92
N ILE A 8 40.28 14.25 48.66
CA ILE A 8 40.04 14.98 47.39
C ILE A 8 39.91 13.98 46.20
N ALA A 9 38.90 14.16 45.33
CA ALA A 9 38.85 13.58 43.99
C ALA A 9 38.50 14.67 42.96
N THR A 10 39.32 14.73 41.92
CA THR A 10 39.36 15.72 40.84
C THR A 10 38.18 15.57 39.86
N GLY A 11 37.67 16.71 39.40
CA GLY A 11 36.37 16.86 38.76
C GLY A 11 36.27 16.48 37.28
N VAL A 12 35.02 16.17 36.89
CA VAL A 12 34.50 16.12 35.53
C VAL A 12 33.62 17.36 35.33
N VAL A 13 33.93 18.15 34.31
CA VAL A 13 33.16 19.35 33.93
C VAL A 13 31.91 18.90 33.15
N LEU A 14 30.74 19.07 33.77
CA LEU A 14 29.43 19.08 33.12
C LEU A 14 29.09 20.53 32.73
N SER A 15 28.99 20.80 31.43
CA SER A 15 28.47 22.06 30.90
C SER A 15 26.93 22.00 30.80
N THR A 16 26.27 22.55 31.81
CA THR A 16 24.84 22.87 31.83
C THR A 16 24.55 24.12 30.99
N GLY A 17 23.87 23.94 29.85
CA GLY A 17 23.25 25.04 29.09
C GLY A 17 21.81 25.25 29.55
N ILE A 18 21.57 26.37 30.22
CA ILE A 18 20.28 26.81 30.78
C ILE A 18 19.27 27.10 29.66
N LEU A 19 18.15 26.37 29.66
CA LEU A 19 16.94 26.69 28.89
C LEU A 19 16.20 27.85 29.58
N LEU A 20 16.39 29.06 29.08
CA LEU A 20 15.50 30.18 29.35
C LEU A 20 14.21 30.01 28.55
N ALA A 21 13.15 29.58 29.23
CA ALA A 21 11.78 29.63 28.73
C ALA A 21 11.31 31.09 28.63
N GLY A 22 11.66 31.75 27.53
CA GLY A 22 11.05 33.00 27.13
C GLY A 22 9.67 32.72 26.51
N CYS A 23 8.61 33.22 27.15
CA CYS A 23 7.29 33.38 26.54
C CYS A 23 7.37 34.41 25.40
N GLY A 24 7.98 34.03 24.28
CA GLY A 24 7.81 34.71 23.00
C GLY A 24 6.60 34.11 22.29
N LYS A 25 5.76 34.96 21.67
CA LYS A 25 4.73 34.52 20.71
C LYS A 25 5.33 33.44 19.81
N SER A 26 4.85 32.22 19.94
CA SER A 26 5.23 31.10 19.08
C SER A 26 4.85 31.45 17.64
N THR A 27 5.80 31.98 16.89
CA THR A 27 5.71 32.02 15.43
C THR A 27 5.57 30.58 14.97
N SER A 28 4.40 30.28 14.44
CA SER A 28 4.08 29.00 13.82
C SER A 28 5.19 28.59 12.85
N ASN A 29 5.86 27.47 13.12
CA ASN A 29 6.86 26.91 12.20
C ASN A 29 6.13 26.13 11.10
N THR A 30 5.80 26.81 9.99
CA THR A 30 5.17 26.19 8.82
C THR A 30 6.16 25.53 7.86
N SER A 31 7.46 25.52 8.17
CA SER A 31 8.48 24.90 7.30
C SER A 31 8.92 23.51 7.74
N THR A 32 8.53 23.05 8.94
CA THR A 32 8.81 21.68 9.41
C THR A 32 7.53 20.85 9.53
N TYR A 33 7.46 19.73 8.80
CA TYR A 33 6.44 18.71 9.03
C TYR A 33 6.94 17.69 10.06
N SER A 34 6.18 17.49 11.13
CA SER A 34 6.50 16.52 12.18
C SER A 34 5.34 15.54 12.39
N TYR A 35 5.61 14.24 12.31
CA TYR A 35 4.62 13.20 12.62
C TYR A 35 5.27 11.87 12.98
N VAL A 36 4.60 10.75 12.74
CA VAL A 36 5.06 9.41 13.09
C VAL A 36 5.24 8.51 11.87
N TYR A 37 6.06 7.47 12.04
CA TYR A 37 6.14 6.28 11.18
C TYR A 37 6.02 5.02 12.05
N THR A 38 5.52 3.91 11.51
CA THR A 38 5.19 2.71 12.32
C THR A 38 6.07 1.51 12.07
N GLN A 39 6.91 1.54 11.03
CA GLN A 39 7.81 0.43 10.69
C GLN A 39 9.07 0.95 10.02
N ASP A 40 10.24 0.47 10.45
CA ASP A 40 11.51 0.81 9.82
C ASP A 40 11.64 0.12 8.45
N PRO A 41 12.32 0.74 7.46
CA PRO A 41 12.78 0.01 6.29
C PRO A 41 13.88 -0.99 6.67
N ASP A 42 13.81 -2.19 6.12
CA ASP A 42 14.88 -3.18 6.15
C ASP A 42 16.01 -2.84 5.16
N THR A 43 15.69 -2.08 4.11
CA THR A 43 16.63 -1.61 3.09
C THR A 43 16.21 -0.29 2.46
N LEU A 44 17.20 0.49 1.99
CA LEU A 44 17.05 1.64 1.10
C LEU A 44 17.34 1.28 -0.36
N ASN A 45 17.57 -0.01 -0.68
CA ASN A 45 17.77 -0.47 -2.05
C ASN A 45 16.44 -0.47 -2.81
N TYR A 46 16.10 0.70 -3.35
CA TYR A 46 14.86 0.96 -4.06
C TYR A 46 14.72 0.20 -5.39
N LEU A 47 15.78 -0.41 -5.91
CA LEU A 47 15.70 -1.24 -7.11
C LEU A 47 15.37 -2.70 -6.80
N MET A 48 15.50 -3.13 -5.54
CA MET A 48 15.35 -4.52 -5.12
C MET A 48 14.09 -4.77 -4.30
N ALA A 49 13.72 -3.84 -3.42
CA ALA A 49 12.58 -4.00 -2.53
C ALA A 49 11.27 -3.48 -3.14
N ASN A 50 10.19 -4.25 -2.99
CA ASN A 50 8.83 -3.84 -3.36
C ASN A 50 7.93 -3.71 -2.13
N ARG A 51 8.34 -2.85 -1.18
CA ARG A 51 7.71 -2.72 0.14
C ARG A 51 7.41 -1.26 0.46
N ALA A 52 6.26 -1.03 1.10
CA ALA A 52 5.84 0.31 1.52
C ALA A 52 6.87 1.00 2.44
N THR A 53 7.49 0.23 3.34
CA THR A 53 8.52 0.72 4.28
C THR A 53 9.73 1.32 3.56
N THR A 54 10.18 0.73 2.45
CA THR A 54 11.25 1.28 1.61
C THR A 54 10.74 2.45 0.79
N SER A 55 9.59 2.30 0.12
CA SER A 55 9.07 3.30 -0.82
C SER A 55 8.71 4.62 -0.12
N ASP A 56 8.15 4.58 1.09
CA ASP A 56 7.85 5.75 1.93
C ASP A 56 9.06 6.65 2.19
N VAL A 57 10.25 6.06 2.25
CA VAL A 57 11.50 6.79 2.42
C VAL A 57 12.04 7.23 1.06
N VAL A 58 12.36 6.27 0.19
CA VAL A 58 13.17 6.51 -1.04
C VAL A 58 12.44 7.35 -2.09
N THR A 59 11.10 7.36 -2.09
CA THR A 59 10.30 8.16 -3.03
C THR A 59 10.50 9.67 -2.83
N ASN A 60 10.95 10.10 -1.64
CA ASN A 60 11.33 11.48 -1.35
C ASN A 60 12.79 11.81 -1.74
N LEU A 61 13.59 10.79 -2.03
CA LEU A 61 15.04 10.88 -2.23
C LEU A 61 15.43 10.73 -3.69
N VAL A 62 14.66 9.92 -4.44
CA VAL A 62 14.89 9.60 -5.85
C VAL A 62 13.62 9.84 -6.69
N ASP A 63 13.78 10.55 -7.80
CA ASP A 63 12.76 10.72 -8.83
C ASP A 63 12.95 9.73 -9.99
N GLY A 64 11.82 9.34 -10.59
CA GLY A 64 11.77 8.56 -11.82
C GLY A 64 11.47 9.46 -13.03
N LEU A 65 10.99 8.85 -14.12
CA LEU A 65 10.68 9.56 -15.36
C LEU A 65 9.49 10.51 -15.20
N LEU A 66 8.41 10.00 -14.60
CA LEU A 66 7.16 10.70 -14.34
C LEU A 66 6.81 10.63 -12.85
N GLU A 67 5.89 11.49 -12.43
CA GLU A 67 5.30 11.48 -11.09
C GLU A 67 3.81 11.85 -11.17
N ASN A 68 3.09 11.78 -10.06
CA ASN A 68 1.71 12.26 -9.99
C ASN A 68 1.63 13.67 -9.40
N ASP A 69 0.80 14.52 -10.02
CA ASP A 69 0.44 15.82 -9.47
C ASP A 69 -0.59 15.71 -8.31
N ARG A 70 -1.07 16.85 -7.82
CA ARG A 70 -2.11 16.91 -6.77
C ARG A 70 -3.51 16.44 -7.21
N TYR A 71 -3.69 16.11 -8.48
CA TYR A 71 -4.96 15.67 -9.09
C TYR A 71 -4.92 14.22 -9.60
N GLY A 72 -3.78 13.53 -9.50
CA GLY A 72 -3.62 12.17 -9.98
C GLY A 72 -3.05 12.06 -11.40
N ASN A 73 -2.79 13.17 -12.08
CA ASN A 73 -2.25 13.11 -13.44
C ASN A 73 -0.78 12.73 -13.43
N LEU A 74 -0.37 11.91 -14.39
CA LEU A 74 1.04 11.67 -14.66
C LEU A 74 1.65 12.91 -15.32
N VAL A 75 2.67 13.48 -14.69
CA VAL A 75 3.36 14.68 -15.13
C VAL A 75 4.87 14.43 -15.27
N PRO A 76 5.56 15.20 -16.14
CA PRO A 76 7.02 15.10 -16.29
C PRO A 76 7.76 15.28 -14.95
N ALA A 77 8.63 14.33 -14.60
CA ALA A 77 9.58 14.43 -13.48
C ALA A 77 11.02 14.60 -14.00
N LEU A 78 11.87 13.56 -13.97
CA LEU A 78 13.20 13.62 -14.61
C LEU A 78 13.11 13.64 -16.14
N ALA A 79 12.04 13.10 -16.71
CA ALA A 79 11.69 13.39 -18.09
C ALA A 79 11.13 14.81 -18.16
N LYS A 80 11.56 15.60 -19.15
CA LYS A 80 10.97 16.88 -19.53
C LYS A 80 9.78 16.71 -20.49
N SER A 81 9.80 15.65 -21.29
CA SER A 81 8.75 15.28 -22.25
C SER A 81 8.88 13.81 -22.64
N TRP A 82 7.79 13.21 -23.12
CA TRP A 82 7.81 11.88 -23.72
C TRP A 82 7.01 11.82 -25.02
N THR A 83 7.24 10.77 -25.80
CA THR A 83 6.45 10.43 -26.99
C THR A 83 6.19 8.93 -27.03
N VAL A 84 5.06 8.53 -27.59
CA VAL A 84 4.65 7.14 -27.82
C VAL A 84 4.57 6.93 -29.33
N SER A 85 5.07 5.82 -29.85
CA SER A 85 4.89 5.47 -31.26
C SER A 85 3.43 5.16 -31.58
N LYS A 86 3.01 5.33 -32.85
CA LYS A 86 1.64 5.02 -33.31
C LYS A 86 1.14 3.60 -32.97
N ASP A 87 2.03 2.61 -32.88
CA ASP A 87 1.70 1.23 -32.49
C ASP A 87 1.58 1.04 -30.97
N GLY A 88 1.89 2.06 -30.17
CA GLY A 88 1.85 2.01 -28.71
C GLY A 88 2.96 1.17 -28.07
N LEU A 89 3.99 0.77 -28.83
CA LEU A 89 5.04 -0.13 -28.35
C LEU A 89 6.34 0.56 -27.95
N THR A 90 6.60 1.77 -28.44
CA THR A 90 7.87 2.48 -28.17
C THR A 90 7.61 3.79 -27.45
N TYR A 91 8.17 3.91 -26.25
CA TYR A 91 8.10 5.12 -25.42
C TYR A 91 9.47 5.77 -25.35
N THR A 92 9.56 7.05 -25.74
CA THR A 92 10.82 7.80 -25.73
C THR A 92 10.72 8.99 -24.80
N TYR A 93 11.62 9.09 -23.83
CA TYR A 93 11.65 10.14 -22.81
C TYR A 93 12.87 11.02 -23.01
N LYS A 94 12.67 12.34 -23.09
CA LYS A 94 13.74 13.33 -23.11
C LYS A 94 13.97 13.82 -21.69
N LEU A 95 15.17 13.60 -21.16
CA LEU A 95 15.54 13.94 -19.80
C LEU A 95 15.88 15.43 -19.64
N ARG A 96 15.75 15.89 -18.39
CA ARG A 96 16.24 17.19 -17.94
C ARG A 96 17.77 17.22 -17.94
N LYS A 97 18.37 18.26 -18.55
CA LYS A 97 19.84 18.43 -18.59
C LYS A 97 20.44 19.01 -17.30
N ASP A 98 19.60 19.63 -16.49
CA ASP A 98 19.89 20.25 -15.20
C ASP A 98 19.62 19.31 -14.02
N ALA A 99 19.16 18.07 -14.26
CA ALA A 99 19.01 17.06 -13.22
C ALA A 99 20.38 16.45 -12.86
N LYS A 100 20.67 16.39 -11.56
CA LYS A 100 21.94 15.89 -11.02
C LYS A 100 21.72 14.98 -9.81
N TRP A 101 22.69 14.11 -9.58
CA TRP A 101 22.85 13.29 -8.39
C TRP A 101 23.63 14.05 -7.32
N TYR A 102 23.21 13.88 -6.07
CA TYR A 102 23.80 14.47 -4.88
C TYR A 102 24.07 13.39 -3.82
N THR A 103 25.03 13.64 -2.93
CA THR A 103 25.22 12.81 -1.72
C THR A 103 24.21 13.20 -0.62
N SER A 104 24.17 12.45 0.49
CA SER A 104 23.32 12.78 1.66
C SER A 104 23.66 14.15 2.28
N GLU A 105 24.89 14.61 2.09
CA GLU A 105 25.40 15.90 2.56
C GLU A 105 24.97 17.05 1.65
N GLY A 106 24.52 16.75 0.42
CA GLY A 106 24.09 17.73 -0.58
C GLY A 106 25.17 18.10 -1.59
N GLU A 107 26.31 17.39 -1.58
CA GLU A 107 27.39 17.60 -2.55
C GLU A 107 27.00 17.01 -3.91
N GLU A 108 27.28 17.75 -4.99
CA GLU A 108 27.04 17.27 -6.35
C GLU A 108 27.96 16.10 -6.69
N TYR A 109 27.38 15.00 -7.18
CA TYR A 109 28.11 13.80 -7.56
C TYR A 109 28.29 13.69 -9.08
N ALA A 110 27.19 13.75 -9.84
CA ALA A 110 27.18 13.63 -11.30
C ALA A 110 25.89 14.17 -11.92
N GLY A 111 25.86 14.43 -13.22
CA GLY A 111 24.60 14.65 -13.95
C GLY A 111 23.80 13.35 -14.07
N VAL A 112 22.47 13.43 -14.03
CA VAL A 112 21.59 12.28 -14.33
C VAL A 112 21.61 12.03 -15.84
N LYS A 113 21.86 10.79 -16.25
CA LYS A 113 21.93 10.38 -17.66
C LYS A 113 20.92 9.30 -18.01
N ALA A 114 20.60 9.16 -19.30
CA ALA A 114 19.74 8.08 -19.79
C ALA A 114 20.30 6.68 -19.47
N GLN A 115 21.62 6.54 -19.44
CA GLN A 115 22.29 5.30 -19.06
C GLN A 115 22.00 4.89 -17.60
N ASP A 116 21.63 5.82 -16.72
CA ASP A 116 21.30 5.49 -15.32
C ASP A 116 20.00 4.67 -15.23
N PHE A 117 19.05 4.88 -16.15
CA PHE A 117 17.81 4.11 -16.23
C PHE A 117 18.04 2.69 -16.80
N VAL A 118 18.89 2.58 -17.82
CA VAL A 118 19.33 1.28 -18.38
C VAL A 118 20.04 0.47 -17.29
N THR A 119 20.93 1.13 -16.53
CA THR A 119 21.68 0.53 -15.43
C THR A 119 20.74 0.06 -14.31
N GLY A 120 19.74 0.87 -13.96
CA GLY A 120 18.75 0.54 -12.93
C GLY A 120 17.96 -0.73 -13.25
N LEU A 121 17.38 -0.80 -14.46
CA LEU A 121 16.63 -1.99 -14.88
C LEU A 121 17.54 -3.22 -14.99
N LYS A 122 18.77 -3.06 -15.48
CA LYS A 122 19.75 -4.17 -15.51
C LYS A 122 20.07 -4.69 -14.12
N TYR A 123 20.34 -3.78 -13.17
CA TYR A 123 20.63 -4.16 -11.79
C TYR A 123 19.46 -4.90 -11.15
N ALA A 124 18.23 -4.41 -11.33
CA ALA A 124 17.03 -5.08 -10.84
C ALA A 124 16.86 -6.49 -11.45
N ALA A 125 17.12 -6.64 -12.74
CA ALA A 125 17.05 -7.92 -13.44
C ALA A 125 18.12 -8.91 -12.96
N ASP A 126 19.38 -8.50 -12.93
CA ASP A 126 20.52 -9.34 -12.53
C ASP A 126 20.37 -9.87 -11.09
N ASN A 127 19.79 -9.07 -10.21
CA ASN A 127 19.67 -9.38 -8.79
C ASN A 127 18.30 -9.94 -8.40
N LYS A 128 17.38 -10.11 -9.36
CA LYS A 128 16.02 -10.64 -9.14
C LYS A 128 15.18 -9.79 -8.17
N SER A 129 14.99 -8.52 -8.51
CA SER A 129 14.16 -7.59 -7.74
C SER A 129 12.77 -8.16 -7.40
N GLU A 130 12.28 -7.90 -6.18
CA GLU A 130 10.92 -8.25 -5.74
C GLU A 130 9.85 -7.62 -6.66
N ALA A 131 10.19 -6.50 -7.32
CA ALA A 131 9.29 -5.76 -8.20
C ALA A 131 9.35 -6.21 -9.68
N LEU A 132 10.13 -7.25 -10.05
CA LEU A 132 10.30 -7.64 -11.46
C LEU A 132 9.00 -7.93 -12.18
N TYR A 133 8.01 -8.50 -11.49
CA TYR A 133 6.70 -8.82 -12.06
C TYR A 133 5.99 -7.59 -12.67
N LEU A 134 6.33 -6.37 -12.24
CA LEU A 134 5.74 -5.14 -12.78
C LEU A 134 6.16 -4.86 -14.24
N VAL A 135 7.34 -5.35 -14.64
CA VAL A 135 7.99 -4.97 -15.91
C VAL A 135 8.46 -6.15 -16.76
N GLN A 136 8.60 -7.35 -16.19
CA GLN A 136 9.18 -8.53 -16.84
C GLN A 136 8.46 -8.87 -18.15
N ASP A 137 7.13 -8.92 -18.13
CA ASP A 137 6.32 -9.22 -19.32
C ASP A 137 6.05 -7.98 -20.18
N SER A 138 6.37 -6.78 -19.67
CA SER A 138 6.10 -5.51 -20.34
C SER A 138 7.25 -5.09 -21.25
N VAL A 139 8.50 -5.19 -20.79
CA VAL A 139 9.67 -4.75 -21.54
C VAL A 139 10.13 -5.86 -22.48
N LYS A 140 10.24 -5.55 -23.78
CA LYS A 140 10.63 -6.53 -24.81
C LYS A 140 11.95 -7.20 -24.46
N GLY A 141 11.99 -8.54 -24.50
CA GLY A 141 13.20 -9.33 -24.23
C GLY A 141 13.60 -9.45 -22.76
N LEU A 142 12.94 -8.76 -21.82
CA LEU A 142 13.28 -8.84 -20.39
C LEU A 142 12.98 -10.23 -19.82
N ASP A 143 11.82 -10.80 -20.10
CA ASP A 143 11.46 -12.15 -19.65
C ASP A 143 12.48 -13.22 -20.10
N ALA A 144 12.89 -13.21 -21.37
CA ALA A 144 13.91 -14.11 -21.90
C ALA A 144 15.27 -13.93 -21.19
N TYR A 145 15.64 -12.70 -20.84
CA TYR A 145 16.85 -12.42 -20.06
C TYR A 145 16.75 -12.98 -18.63
N ILE A 146 15.62 -12.75 -17.95
CA ILE A 146 15.37 -13.25 -16.59
C ILE A 146 15.37 -14.79 -16.54
N LYS A 147 14.80 -15.44 -17.55
CA LYS A 147 14.80 -16.90 -17.69
C LYS A 147 16.16 -17.49 -18.11
N GLY A 148 17.11 -16.63 -18.48
CA GLY A 148 18.45 -17.04 -18.91
C GLY A 148 18.50 -17.61 -20.33
N GLU A 149 17.46 -17.41 -21.14
CA GLU A 149 17.42 -17.76 -22.56
C GLU A 149 18.41 -16.90 -23.37
N THR A 150 18.69 -15.69 -22.85
CA THR A 150 19.79 -14.83 -23.29
C THR A 150 20.53 -14.28 -22.09
N LYS A 151 21.85 -14.11 -22.21
CA LYS A 151 22.70 -13.38 -21.24
C LYS A 151 23.06 -11.98 -21.74
N ASP A 152 22.63 -11.63 -22.94
CA ASP A 152 22.91 -10.34 -23.55
C ASP A 152 21.81 -9.34 -23.22
N PHE A 153 22.09 -8.46 -22.24
CA PHE A 153 21.15 -7.42 -21.83
C PHE A 153 20.86 -6.41 -22.94
N SER A 154 21.67 -6.32 -24.00
CA SER A 154 21.39 -5.44 -25.14
C SER A 154 20.14 -5.85 -25.93
N THR A 155 19.65 -7.08 -25.74
CA THR A 155 18.38 -7.57 -26.28
C THR A 155 17.15 -7.08 -25.50
N VAL A 156 17.35 -6.54 -24.29
CA VAL A 156 16.28 -5.98 -23.46
C VAL A 156 15.89 -4.59 -23.98
N GLY A 157 14.59 -4.34 -24.10
CA GLY A 157 13.97 -3.15 -24.67
C GLY A 157 14.09 -1.89 -23.81
N VAL A 158 15.27 -1.59 -23.27
CA VAL A 158 15.63 -0.32 -22.64
C VAL A 158 16.98 0.15 -23.19
N LYS A 159 17.05 1.39 -23.69
CA LYS A 159 18.31 1.95 -24.19
C LYS A 159 18.45 3.44 -23.96
N ALA A 160 19.68 3.87 -23.74
CA ALA A 160 20.09 5.26 -23.85
C ALA A 160 20.38 5.57 -25.32
N VAL A 161 19.51 6.34 -25.98
CA VAL A 161 19.70 6.77 -27.37
C VAL A 161 20.81 7.84 -27.46
N ASP A 162 20.86 8.70 -26.45
CA ASP A 162 21.91 9.66 -26.18
C ASP A 162 21.95 9.92 -24.66
N ASP A 163 22.85 10.79 -24.18
CA ASP A 163 23.02 11.11 -22.76
C ASP A 163 21.71 11.54 -22.05
N TYR A 164 20.73 12.08 -22.78
CA TYR A 164 19.49 12.65 -22.24
C TYR A 164 18.23 12.09 -22.90
N THR A 165 18.32 10.91 -23.52
CA THR A 165 17.16 10.25 -24.15
C THR A 165 17.15 8.78 -23.80
N VAL A 166 16.16 8.35 -23.02
CA VAL A 166 15.91 6.92 -22.75
C VAL A 166 14.70 6.46 -23.56
N GLN A 167 14.81 5.29 -24.16
CA GLN A 167 13.73 4.66 -24.92
C GLN A 167 13.43 3.28 -24.34
N TYR A 168 12.14 3.00 -24.16
CA TYR A 168 11.61 1.69 -23.83
C TYR A 168 10.84 1.13 -25.01
N THR A 169 11.01 -0.18 -25.26
CA THR A 169 10.22 -0.94 -26.24
C THR A 169 9.48 -2.05 -25.50
N LEU A 170 8.16 -2.07 -25.66
CA LEU A 170 7.27 -3.00 -24.98
C LEU A 170 7.05 -4.28 -25.79
N SER A 171 6.74 -5.36 -25.09
CA SER A 171 6.35 -6.65 -25.67
C SER A 171 4.93 -6.62 -26.24
N ARG A 172 4.07 -5.74 -25.71
CA ARG A 172 2.68 -5.54 -26.10
C ARG A 172 2.25 -4.09 -25.81
N THR A 173 1.14 -3.67 -26.38
CA THR A 173 0.57 -2.36 -26.08
C THR A 173 0.08 -2.33 -24.62
N GLU A 174 0.63 -1.41 -23.83
CA GLU A 174 0.19 -1.12 -22.47
C GLU A 174 -0.13 0.39 -22.37
N PRO A 175 -1.40 0.80 -22.54
CA PRO A 175 -1.78 2.23 -22.48
C PRO A 175 -1.40 2.90 -21.16
N TYR A 176 -1.33 2.11 -20.08
CA TYR A 176 -0.97 2.52 -18.74
C TYR A 176 0.55 2.46 -18.46
N TRP A 177 1.42 2.19 -19.43
CA TRP A 177 2.88 2.07 -19.24
C TRP A 177 3.49 3.27 -18.48
N ASN A 178 3.06 4.48 -18.82
CA ASN A 178 3.55 5.69 -18.14
C ASN A 178 3.31 5.65 -16.62
N SER A 179 2.22 5.04 -16.16
CA SER A 179 1.97 4.90 -14.72
C SER A 179 2.97 3.95 -14.06
N LYS A 180 3.42 2.90 -14.76
CA LYS A 180 4.47 1.99 -14.26
C LYS A 180 5.79 2.71 -14.01
N THR A 181 6.11 3.74 -14.81
CA THR A 181 7.35 4.54 -14.64
C THR A 181 7.43 5.32 -13.33
N THR A 182 6.34 5.35 -12.55
CA THR A 182 6.32 5.92 -11.20
C THR A 182 6.83 4.95 -10.14
N ASN A 183 7.03 3.66 -10.47
CA ASN A 183 7.53 2.63 -9.56
C ASN A 183 9.06 2.63 -9.49
N ASN A 184 9.58 2.31 -8.30
CA ASN A 184 11.01 2.37 -7.96
C ASN A 184 11.89 1.46 -8.83
N ILE A 185 11.39 0.32 -9.33
CA ILE A 185 12.14 -0.58 -10.23
C ILE A 185 12.58 0.10 -11.54
N LEU A 186 11.86 1.16 -11.96
CA LEU A 186 12.20 1.96 -13.14
C LEU A 186 12.95 3.25 -12.78
N PHE A 187 13.38 3.43 -11.53
CA PHE A 187 14.18 4.59 -11.14
C PHE A 187 15.63 4.46 -11.63
N PRO A 188 16.30 5.59 -11.88
CA PRO A 188 17.67 5.59 -12.35
C PRO A 188 18.64 5.27 -11.20
N VAL A 189 19.81 4.71 -11.52
CA VAL A 189 20.94 4.60 -10.59
C VAL A 189 22.25 4.91 -11.30
N ASN A 190 23.11 5.70 -10.65
CA ASN A 190 24.43 5.99 -11.18
C ASN A 190 25.35 4.75 -11.11
N SER A 191 25.88 4.33 -12.26
CA SER A 191 26.71 3.12 -12.39
C SER A 191 27.97 3.15 -11.51
N ASP A 192 28.68 4.27 -11.45
CA ASP A 192 29.97 4.33 -10.76
C ASP A 192 29.77 4.33 -9.25
N PHE A 193 28.75 5.03 -8.77
CA PHE A 193 28.34 4.96 -7.38
C PHE A 193 27.88 3.55 -6.99
N LEU A 194 27.03 2.93 -7.80
CA LEU A 194 26.55 1.56 -7.56
C LEU A 194 27.72 0.57 -7.44
N LYS A 195 28.70 0.65 -8.34
CA LYS A 195 29.93 -0.15 -8.27
C LYS A 195 30.74 0.15 -7.00
N SER A 196 30.88 1.42 -6.64
CA SER A 196 31.65 1.83 -5.46
C SER A 196 31.04 1.33 -4.15
N GLN A 197 29.70 1.25 -4.07
CA GLN A 197 28.99 0.71 -2.91
C GLN A 197 28.97 -0.82 -2.88
N GLY A 198 28.91 -1.47 -4.05
CA GLY A 198 28.77 -2.92 -4.17
C GLY A 198 27.60 -3.45 -3.34
N LYS A 199 27.86 -4.45 -2.49
CA LYS A 199 26.85 -5.03 -1.58
C LYS A 199 26.28 -4.07 -0.53
N ASN A 200 26.92 -2.91 -0.31
CA ASN A 200 26.45 -1.93 0.68
C ASN A 200 25.42 -0.95 0.09
N PHE A 201 25.18 -0.99 -1.22
CA PHE A 201 24.19 -0.15 -1.88
C PHE A 201 22.81 -0.37 -1.27
N GLY A 202 22.19 0.71 -0.81
CA GLY A 202 20.89 0.65 -0.16
C GLY A 202 20.89 0.03 1.25
N SER A 203 22.05 -0.13 1.91
CA SER A 203 22.04 -0.33 3.37
C SER A 203 21.32 0.81 4.09
N VAL A 204 20.81 0.59 5.30
CA VAL A 204 19.98 1.57 6.04
C VAL A 204 20.80 2.74 6.61
N LYS A 205 21.50 3.44 5.73
CA LYS A 205 22.40 4.57 6.00
C LYS A 205 22.18 5.63 4.92
N PRO A 206 22.12 6.92 5.27
CA PRO A 206 21.96 7.98 4.26
C PRO A 206 23.01 7.95 3.14
N SER A 207 24.25 7.57 3.43
CA SER A 207 25.35 7.55 2.45
C SER A 207 25.35 6.33 1.52
N SER A 208 24.39 5.41 1.64
CA SER A 208 24.34 4.17 0.84
C SER A 208 23.68 4.33 -0.53
N ILE A 209 23.05 5.49 -0.78
CA ILE A 209 22.38 5.86 -2.03
C ILE A 209 22.73 7.31 -2.42
N LEU A 210 22.49 7.65 -3.68
CA LEU A 210 22.51 9.04 -4.17
C LEU A 210 21.09 9.60 -4.27
N TYR A 211 21.01 10.92 -4.33
CA TYR A 211 19.77 11.68 -4.26
C TYR A 211 19.60 12.54 -5.52
N ASN A 212 18.43 12.49 -6.14
CA ASN A 212 18.04 13.43 -7.21
C ASN A 212 16.61 13.98 -6.98
N GLY A 213 15.98 13.61 -5.87
CA GLY A 213 14.63 13.98 -5.47
C GLY A 213 14.55 15.23 -4.58
N PRO A 214 13.34 15.52 -4.06
CA PRO A 214 13.04 16.76 -3.34
C PRO A 214 13.71 16.89 -1.96
N TYR A 215 14.11 15.78 -1.33
CA TYR A 215 14.71 15.76 -0.01
C TYR A 215 16.00 14.93 0.05
N LEU A 216 16.84 15.27 1.02
CA LEU A 216 18.00 14.50 1.45
C LEU A 216 17.67 13.84 2.79
N LEU A 217 17.93 12.53 2.91
CA LEU A 217 17.82 11.84 4.20
C LEU A 217 19.02 12.25 5.06
N LYS A 218 18.76 12.78 6.25
CA LYS A 218 19.80 13.26 7.18
C LYS A 218 20.10 12.25 8.26
N SER A 219 19.07 11.58 8.77
CA SER A 219 19.23 10.52 9.76
C SER A 219 18.10 9.50 9.66
N LEU A 220 18.42 8.24 9.97
CA LEU A 220 17.47 7.16 10.17
C LEU A 220 18.00 6.31 11.33
N THR A 221 17.31 6.39 12.47
CA THR A 221 17.63 5.61 13.67
C THR A 221 16.48 4.65 13.91
N ALA A 222 16.76 3.35 13.80
CA ALA A 222 15.75 2.29 13.91
C ALA A 222 14.95 2.41 15.22
N LYS A 223 13.63 2.20 15.11
CA LYS A 223 12.65 2.31 16.19
C LYS A 223 12.74 3.63 16.97
N SER A 224 13.18 4.71 16.33
CA SER A 224 13.37 6.02 16.96
C SER A 224 12.91 7.17 16.08
N SER A 225 13.64 7.49 15.00
CA SER A 225 13.36 8.67 14.19
C SER A 225 13.94 8.64 12.77
N MET A 226 13.29 9.37 11.86
CA MET A 226 13.78 9.71 10.53
C MET A 226 13.73 11.22 10.33
N GLU A 227 14.82 11.81 9.83
CA GLU A 227 14.88 13.23 9.50
C GLU A 227 15.28 13.46 8.05
N PHE A 228 14.53 14.35 7.38
CA PHE A 228 14.79 14.77 6.00
C PHE A 228 14.97 16.28 5.96
N ALA A 229 15.85 16.75 5.08
CA ALA A 229 16.00 18.16 4.77
C ALA A 229 15.78 18.41 3.28
N LYS A 230 15.19 19.55 2.94
CA LYS A 230 14.97 19.98 1.56
C LYS A 230 16.28 19.91 0.77
N ASN A 231 16.22 19.35 -0.43
CA ASN A 231 17.33 19.40 -1.38
C ASN A 231 17.34 20.79 -2.06
N PRO A 232 18.30 21.69 -1.76
CA PRO A 232 18.32 23.05 -2.31
C PRO A 232 18.63 23.09 -3.82
N HIS A 233 19.13 21.98 -4.37
CA HIS A 233 19.51 21.83 -5.77
C HIS A 233 18.48 21.05 -6.60
N TYR A 234 17.39 20.57 -6.00
CA TYR A 234 16.33 19.88 -6.73
C TYR A 234 15.72 20.75 -7.84
N TYR A 235 15.54 20.18 -9.03
CA TYR A 235 15.12 20.92 -10.23
C TYR A 235 13.74 21.60 -10.08
N ASP A 236 12.86 21.02 -9.25
CA ASP A 236 11.51 21.52 -8.99
C ASP A 236 11.32 21.99 -7.54
N LYS A 237 12.39 22.52 -6.93
CA LYS A 237 12.39 23.05 -5.55
C LYS A 237 11.34 24.14 -5.25
N LYS A 238 10.75 24.75 -6.29
CA LYS A 238 9.64 25.71 -6.16
C LYS A 238 8.37 25.06 -5.61
N ASN A 239 8.19 23.76 -5.87
CA ASN A 239 7.06 22.96 -5.41
C ASN A 239 7.36 22.25 -4.09
N VAL A 240 8.60 22.36 -3.56
CA VAL A 240 9.01 21.82 -2.26
C VAL A 240 8.85 22.90 -1.20
N HIS A 241 7.80 22.81 -0.39
CA HIS A 241 7.42 23.88 0.54
C HIS A 241 7.89 23.68 1.98
N LEU A 242 8.23 22.45 2.37
CA LEU A 242 8.82 22.14 3.67
C LEU A 242 10.35 22.20 3.58
N ASP A 243 10.98 22.79 4.59
CA ASP A 243 12.42 22.76 4.76
C ASP A 243 12.87 21.47 5.45
N ASN A 244 12.09 20.95 6.40
CA ASN A 244 12.42 19.76 7.17
C ASN A 244 11.21 18.83 7.35
N ILE A 245 11.49 17.53 7.44
CA ILE A 245 10.52 16.51 7.85
C ILE A 245 11.12 15.72 9.01
N LYS A 246 10.33 15.51 10.07
CA LYS A 246 10.71 14.73 11.25
C LYS A 246 9.66 13.68 11.52
N LEU A 247 10.03 12.40 11.44
CA LEU A 247 9.15 11.29 11.74
C LEU A 247 9.67 10.58 12.99
N THR A 248 8.80 10.37 13.98
CA THR A 248 9.10 9.62 15.20
C THR A 248 8.50 8.22 15.12
N TYR A 249 9.21 7.20 15.60
CA TYR A 249 8.68 5.85 15.63
C TYR A 249 7.46 5.74 16.55
N TYR A 250 6.42 5.07 16.09
CA TYR A 250 5.18 4.85 16.82
C TYR A 250 4.74 3.38 16.72
N ASP A 251 4.78 2.67 17.83
CA ASP A 251 4.43 1.24 17.93
C ASP A 251 2.93 0.97 18.10
N GLY A 252 2.08 2.00 18.15
CA GLY A 252 0.64 1.83 18.31
C GLY A 252 0.15 1.63 19.76
N SER A 253 1.05 1.59 20.75
CA SER A 253 0.69 1.24 22.14
C SER A 253 -0.05 2.36 22.89
N ASP A 254 0.35 3.62 22.67
CA ASP A 254 -0.28 4.84 23.19
C ASP A 254 -1.01 5.61 22.08
N GLN A 255 -2.29 5.28 21.83
CA GLN A 255 -3.15 6.00 20.88
C GLN A 255 -3.31 7.50 21.21
N GLU A 256 -3.19 7.88 22.48
CA GLU A 256 -3.39 9.26 22.93
C GLU A 256 -2.12 10.11 22.71
N ALA A 257 -0.96 9.49 22.48
CA ALA A 257 0.28 10.18 22.16
C ALA A 257 0.16 11.10 20.95
N LEU A 258 -0.57 10.69 19.91
CA LEU A 258 -0.66 11.47 18.67
C LEU A 258 -1.35 12.82 18.91
N ILE A 259 -2.49 12.80 19.59
CA ILE A 259 -3.25 14.03 19.87
C ILE A 259 -2.59 14.89 20.95
N ARG A 260 -1.93 14.26 21.94
CA ARG A 260 -1.14 14.98 22.94
C ARG A 260 -0.01 15.77 22.29
N ASN A 261 0.82 15.13 21.48
CA ASN A 261 1.93 15.78 20.77
C ASN A 261 1.45 16.82 19.74
N PHE A 262 0.29 16.63 19.10
CA PHE A 262 -0.29 17.68 18.26
C PHE A 262 -0.73 18.90 19.07
N THR A 263 -1.36 18.68 20.23
CA THR A 263 -1.80 19.75 21.13
C THR A 263 -0.61 20.57 21.67
N ASP A 264 0.50 19.89 21.97
CA ASP A 264 1.74 20.51 22.43
C ASP A 264 2.52 21.20 21.28
N GLY A 265 2.06 21.08 20.04
CA GLY A 265 2.68 21.66 18.85
C GLY A 265 3.87 20.88 18.30
N ALA A 266 4.15 19.69 18.84
CA ALA A 266 5.22 18.80 18.38
C ALA A 266 4.87 18.11 17.04
N TYR A 267 3.60 17.83 16.77
CA TYR A 267 3.13 17.24 15.51
C TYR A 267 2.30 18.19 14.66
N SER A 268 2.43 18.06 13.34
CA SER A 268 1.68 18.82 12.34
C SER A 268 0.28 18.26 12.06
N ALA A 269 0.02 17.02 12.46
CA ALA A 269 -1.27 16.35 12.38
C ALA A 269 -1.41 15.31 13.51
N ALA A 270 -2.64 14.84 13.75
CA ALA A 270 -2.90 13.68 14.59
C ALA A 270 -4.10 12.90 14.07
N ARG A 271 -3.91 11.60 13.83
CA ARG A 271 -5.01 10.65 13.79
C ARG A 271 -5.70 10.63 15.16
N LEU A 272 -7.02 10.60 15.15
CA LEU A 272 -7.83 10.42 16.35
C LEU A 272 -8.35 8.98 16.43
N TYR A 273 -8.48 8.47 17.65
CA TYR A 273 -9.04 7.15 17.93
C TYR A 273 -10.32 7.32 18.74
N PRO A 274 -11.51 7.27 18.11
CA PRO A 274 -12.76 7.60 18.80
C PRO A 274 -13.15 6.70 19.97
N ASN A 275 -12.54 5.52 20.08
CA ASN A 275 -12.74 4.59 21.18
C ASN A 275 -11.73 4.80 22.33
N SER A 276 -10.82 5.77 22.24
CA SER A 276 -9.91 6.09 23.34
C SER A 276 -10.65 6.81 24.48
N SER A 277 -10.14 6.67 25.70
CA SER A 277 -10.67 7.32 26.90
C SER A 277 -10.73 8.84 26.80
N SER A 278 -9.75 9.46 26.13
CA SER A 278 -9.65 10.91 25.93
C SER A 278 -10.53 11.45 24.81
N PHE A 279 -11.16 10.62 23.97
CA PHE A 279 -11.81 11.13 22.76
C PHE A 279 -12.95 12.12 23.04
N ALA A 280 -13.69 11.97 24.15
CA ALA A 280 -14.77 12.90 24.51
C ALA A 280 -14.24 14.33 24.76
N SER A 281 -13.09 14.48 25.44
CA SER A 281 -12.47 15.79 25.67
C SER A 281 -11.85 16.34 24.39
N VAL A 282 -11.20 15.49 23.58
CA VAL A 282 -10.65 15.84 22.26
C VAL A 282 -11.77 16.35 21.34
N LYS A 283 -12.90 15.64 21.27
CA LYS A 283 -14.07 16.03 20.46
C LYS A 283 -14.61 17.39 20.90
N LYS A 284 -14.60 17.70 22.19
CA LYS A 284 -14.99 19.02 22.70
C LYS A 284 -13.98 20.12 22.33
N GLN A 285 -12.68 19.84 22.46
CA GLN A 285 -11.61 20.80 22.18
C GLN A 285 -11.49 21.12 20.69
N TYR A 286 -11.64 20.11 19.83
CA TYR A 286 -11.41 20.19 18.38
C TYR A 286 -12.69 20.04 17.56
N ALA A 287 -13.87 20.30 18.14
CA ALA A 287 -15.17 19.99 17.52
C ALA A 287 -15.30 20.45 16.06
N ASN A 288 -14.84 21.68 15.77
CA ASN A 288 -14.91 22.29 14.43
C ASN A 288 -13.69 21.96 13.55
N ASN A 289 -12.76 21.14 14.01
CA ASN A 289 -11.48 20.83 13.38
C ASN A 289 -11.30 19.35 13.03
N ILE A 290 -12.20 18.48 13.47
CA ILE A 290 -12.14 17.05 13.13
C ILE A 290 -12.55 16.89 11.67
N ILE A 291 -11.62 16.37 10.86
CA ILE A 291 -11.84 16.04 9.45
C ILE A 291 -11.70 14.54 9.25
N TYR A 292 -12.36 14.01 8.22
CA TYR A 292 -12.13 12.65 7.76
C TYR A 292 -11.32 12.70 6.47
N SER A 293 -10.17 12.02 6.46
CA SER A 293 -9.34 11.93 5.26
C SER A 293 -10.08 11.24 4.11
N LEU A 294 -9.67 11.48 2.86
CA LEU A 294 -10.12 10.66 1.74
C LEU A 294 -9.66 9.21 1.94
N GLN A 295 -10.46 8.25 1.49
CA GLN A 295 -9.98 6.89 1.29
C GLN A 295 -8.93 6.89 0.16
N ASP A 296 -7.86 6.13 0.34
CA ASP A 296 -6.85 5.92 -0.70
C ASP A 296 -7.20 4.71 -1.57
N ALA A 297 -6.29 4.27 -2.44
CA ALA A 297 -6.50 3.11 -3.30
C ALA A 297 -6.15 1.76 -2.65
N THR A 298 -5.77 1.72 -1.37
CA THR A 298 -5.37 0.48 -0.71
C THR A 298 -6.58 -0.38 -0.37
N SER A 299 -6.60 -1.63 -0.79
CA SER A 299 -7.66 -2.59 -0.47
C SER A 299 -7.15 -3.62 0.52
N TYR A 300 -7.65 -3.58 1.75
CA TYR A 300 -7.45 -4.65 2.72
C TYR A 300 -8.55 -5.70 2.60
N TYR A 301 -8.16 -6.96 2.73
CA TYR A 301 -9.05 -8.09 2.64
C TYR A 301 -8.56 -9.25 3.49
N TYR A 302 -9.50 -9.97 4.10
CA TYR A 302 -9.19 -11.29 4.63
C TYR A 302 -9.09 -12.29 3.48
N ASN A 303 -8.12 -13.18 3.53
CA ASN A 303 -8.03 -14.33 2.65
C ASN A 303 -7.87 -15.62 3.47
N PHE A 304 -8.33 -16.73 2.90
CA PHE A 304 -8.10 -18.04 3.47
C PHE A 304 -6.76 -18.61 2.99
N ASN A 305 -6.04 -19.29 3.89
CA ASN A 305 -4.92 -20.14 3.51
C ASN A 305 -5.48 -21.47 2.99
N LEU A 306 -5.44 -21.67 1.68
CA LEU A 306 -6.02 -22.81 0.98
C LEU A 306 -5.16 -24.07 1.06
N ASN A 307 -3.91 -23.96 1.53
CA ASN A 307 -2.97 -25.06 1.59
C ASN A 307 -1.95 -24.80 2.72
N ARG A 308 -2.45 -24.67 3.94
CA ARG A 308 -1.63 -24.35 5.12
C ARG A 308 -0.69 -25.52 5.47
N GLN A 309 0.61 -25.24 5.57
CA GLN A 309 1.65 -26.25 5.83
C GLN A 309 2.26 -26.15 7.24
N SER A 310 2.28 -24.96 7.84
CA SER A 310 2.77 -24.74 9.20
C SER A 310 1.61 -24.59 10.19
N TYR A 311 1.83 -25.03 11.43
CA TYR A 311 0.88 -24.97 12.54
C TYR A 311 1.60 -24.64 13.87
N ASN A 312 2.61 -23.77 13.83
CA ASN A 312 3.33 -23.35 15.03
C ASN A 312 2.48 -22.39 15.87
N HIS A 313 1.55 -21.68 15.22
CA HIS A 313 0.58 -20.79 15.86
C HIS A 313 -0.85 -21.31 15.59
N THR A 314 -1.27 -22.33 16.36
CA THR A 314 -2.59 -22.93 16.19
C THR A 314 -3.28 -23.28 17.51
N SER A 315 -4.59 -23.09 17.55
CA SER A 315 -5.45 -23.62 18.62
C SER A 315 -5.96 -25.03 18.34
N LYS A 316 -5.67 -25.59 17.16
CA LYS A 316 -6.02 -26.97 16.79
C LYS A 316 -5.14 -27.96 17.54
N LYS A 317 -5.75 -28.99 18.11
CA LYS A 317 -5.08 -30.01 18.94
C LYS A 317 -4.84 -31.33 18.22
N THR A 318 -5.51 -31.55 17.08
CA THR A 318 -5.47 -32.83 16.36
C THR A 318 -5.34 -32.62 14.86
N ASP A 319 -4.78 -33.61 14.16
CA ASP A 319 -4.70 -33.58 12.69
C ASP A 319 -6.08 -33.69 12.02
N ALA A 320 -7.06 -34.26 12.71
CA ALA A 320 -8.46 -34.27 12.27
C ALA A 320 -9.05 -32.85 12.21
N GLN A 321 -8.73 -31.98 13.18
CA GLN A 321 -9.14 -30.57 13.15
C GLN A 321 -8.44 -29.79 12.03
N LYS A 322 -7.14 -30.04 11.79
CA LYS A 322 -6.39 -29.46 10.67
C LYS A 322 -7.03 -29.85 9.33
N SER A 323 -7.28 -31.14 9.14
CA SER A 323 -7.91 -31.68 7.93
C SER A 323 -9.33 -31.16 7.72
N SER A 324 -10.14 -31.10 8.80
CA SER A 324 -11.50 -30.54 8.77
C SER A 324 -11.51 -29.07 8.37
N THR A 325 -10.58 -28.28 8.92
CA THR A 325 -10.43 -26.86 8.58
C THR A 325 -10.01 -26.69 7.13
N GLN A 326 -9.03 -27.47 6.68
CA GLN A 326 -8.56 -27.47 5.30
C GLN A 326 -9.68 -27.81 4.31
N GLU A 327 -10.56 -28.76 4.62
CA GLU A 327 -11.71 -29.09 3.78
C GLU A 327 -12.77 -27.98 3.81
N ALA A 328 -13.02 -27.37 4.98
CA ALA A 328 -13.96 -26.28 5.13
C ALA A 328 -13.56 -25.04 4.34
N VAL A 329 -12.30 -24.60 4.39
CA VAL A 329 -11.84 -23.40 3.65
C VAL A 329 -11.88 -23.58 2.13
N LEU A 330 -11.84 -24.82 1.62
CA LEU A 330 -12.00 -25.11 0.20
C LEU A 330 -13.46 -25.09 -0.25
N ASN A 331 -14.41 -25.24 0.68
CA ASN A 331 -15.83 -25.18 0.38
C ASN A 331 -16.30 -23.72 0.14
N LYS A 332 -16.83 -23.45 -1.05
CA LYS A 332 -17.31 -22.12 -1.44
C LYS A 332 -18.44 -21.61 -0.53
N ALA A 333 -19.40 -22.46 -0.19
CA ALA A 333 -20.53 -22.06 0.66
C ALA A 333 -20.05 -21.70 2.09
N PHE A 334 -19.03 -22.39 2.61
CA PHE A 334 -18.41 -22.06 3.89
C PHE A 334 -17.76 -20.67 3.84
N ARG A 335 -16.93 -20.40 2.82
CA ARG A 335 -16.32 -19.06 2.65
C ARG A 335 -17.36 -17.95 2.50
N GLN A 336 -18.41 -18.17 1.71
CA GLN A 336 -19.52 -17.23 1.57
C GLN A 336 -20.25 -17.00 2.90
N ALA A 337 -20.44 -18.04 3.70
CA ALA A 337 -21.07 -17.93 5.02
C ALA A 337 -20.26 -17.02 5.96
N ILE A 338 -18.93 -17.21 6.02
CA ILE A 338 -18.03 -16.33 6.80
C ILE A 338 -18.12 -14.89 6.28
N ASN A 339 -18.10 -14.70 4.95
CA ASN A 339 -18.14 -13.37 4.34
C ASN A 339 -19.43 -12.59 4.69
N PHE A 340 -20.59 -13.26 4.67
CA PHE A 340 -21.87 -12.67 5.04
C PHE A 340 -22.06 -12.52 6.57
N ALA A 341 -21.38 -13.34 7.38
CA ALA A 341 -21.42 -13.25 8.84
C ALA A 341 -20.52 -12.11 9.38
N TYR A 342 -19.53 -11.69 8.60
CA TYR A 342 -18.58 -10.65 8.97
C TYR A 342 -19.20 -9.25 8.89
N ASN A 343 -19.36 -8.61 10.07
CA ASN A 343 -19.87 -7.25 10.19
C ASN A 343 -18.73 -6.23 10.06
N ARG A 344 -18.56 -5.67 8.86
CA ARG A 344 -17.49 -4.71 8.54
C ARG A 344 -17.76 -3.36 9.17
N THR A 345 -19.02 -2.98 9.35
CA THR A 345 -19.37 -1.74 10.07
C THR A 345 -18.86 -1.79 11.52
N SER A 346 -19.10 -2.90 12.22
CA SER A 346 -18.58 -3.10 13.59
C SER A 346 -17.05 -3.14 13.62
N TYR A 347 -16.42 -3.72 12.60
CA TYR A 347 -14.96 -3.73 12.44
C TYR A 347 -14.38 -2.33 12.24
N GLY A 348 -14.93 -1.55 11.29
CA GLY A 348 -14.56 -0.16 11.07
C GLY A 348 -14.80 0.73 12.29
N ALA A 349 -15.82 0.43 13.10
CA ALA A 349 -16.09 1.14 14.35
C ALA A 349 -14.96 0.97 15.39
N GLN A 350 -14.18 -0.12 15.35
CA GLN A 350 -13.06 -0.32 16.28
C GLN A 350 -11.96 0.73 16.10
N SER A 351 -11.76 1.22 14.88
CA SER A 351 -10.71 2.17 14.54
C SER A 351 -11.20 3.63 14.47
N ASN A 352 -12.45 3.82 14.04
CA ASN A 352 -13.00 5.13 13.66
C ASN A 352 -14.24 5.53 14.47
N GLY A 353 -14.64 4.72 15.46
CA GLY A 353 -15.89 4.90 16.21
C GLY A 353 -17.13 4.80 15.33
N LYS A 354 -18.31 4.91 15.97
CA LYS A 354 -19.60 4.77 15.28
C LYS A 354 -19.79 5.75 14.13
N ASP A 355 -19.42 7.03 14.33
CA ASP A 355 -19.60 8.11 13.34
C ASP A 355 -18.73 7.93 12.09
N GLY A 356 -17.58 7.26 12.24
CA GLY A 356 -16.61 7.02 11.17
C GLY A 356 -16.54 5.58 10.66
N ALA A 357 -17.34 4.68 11.23
CA ALA A 357 -17.26 3.24 11.01
C ALA A 357 -17.36 2.86 9.53
N ALA A 358 -18.35 3.42 8.83
CA ALA A 358 -18.57 3.14 7.42
C ALA A 358 -17.50 3.80 6.53
N LYS A 359 -16.90 4.93 6.93
CA LYS A 359 -16.06 5.77 6.07
C LYS A 359 -14.73 5.13 5.63
N VAL A 360 -14.33 4.04 6.26
CA VAL A 360 -13.12 3.26 5.91
C VAL A 360 -13.45 2.05 5.06
N LEU A 361 -14.73 1.69 4.91
CA LEU A 361 -15.10 0.41 4.31
C LEU A 361 -14.83 0.40 2.81
N ARG A 362 -14.28 -0.72 2.36
CA ARG A 362 -14.03 -1.05 0.97
C ARG A 362 -14.63 -2.41 0.65
N ASN A 363 -15.37 -2.49 -0.45
CA ASN A 363 -16.16 -3.67 -0.80
C ASN A 363 -15.54 -4.54 -1.89
N THR A 364 -14.55 -4.07 -2.62
CA THR A 364 -13.94 -4.79 -3.76
C THR A 364 -12.42 -4.76 -3.68
N LEU A 365 -11.76 -5.69 -4.36
CA LEU A 365 -10.30 -5.74 -4.41
C LEU A 365 -9.76 -4.57 -5.25
N VAL A 366 -10.28 -4.39 -6.48
CA VAL A 366 -10.12 -3.16 -7.25
C VAL A 366 -11.04 -2.10 -6.64
N PRO A 367 -10.58 -0.91 -6.20
CA PRO A 367 -11.47 0.10 -5.66
C PRO A 367 -12.61 0.44 -6.63
N PRO A 368 -13.86 0.61 -6.17
CA PRO A 368 -15.03 0.76 -7.05
C PRO A 368 -14.92 1.91 -8.06
N THR A 369 -14.23 2.98 -7.69
CA THR A 369 -14.01 4.18 -8.51
C THR A 369 -12.60 4.25 -9.11
N PHE A 370 -11.87 3.13 -9.18
CA PHE A 370 -10.48 3.10 -9.65
C PHE A 370 -10.37 3.48 -11.14
N VAL A 371 -11.26 2.94 -11.96
CA VAL A 371 -11.44 3.27 -13.38
C VAL A 371 -12.93 3.47 -13.69
N SER A 372 -13.23 4.07 -14.85
CA SER A 372 -14.60 4.24 -15.36
C SER A 372 -14.79 3.47 -16.67
N ILE A 373 -16.01 3.00 -16.91
CA ILE A 373 -16.42 2.30 -18.13
C ILE A 373 -17.61 3.08 -18.69
N GLY A 374 -17.34 4.00 -19.61
CA GLY A 374 -18.32 4.99 -20.03
C GLY A 374 -18.71 5.91 -18.87
N ASP A 375 -20.02 6.01 -18.58
CA ASP A 375 -20.58 6.80 -17.48
C ASP A 375 -20.65 6.04 -16.14
N LYS A 376 -20.24 4.78 -16.11
CA LYS A 376 -20.32 3.90 -14.93
C LYS A 376 -18.97 3.77 -14.25
N THR A 377 -19.01 3.61 -12.93
CA THR A 377 -17.82 3.21 -12.17
C THR A 377 -17.53 1.72 -12.40
N PHE A 378 -16.29 1.30 -12.15
CA PHE A 378 -15.93 -0.12 -12.19
C PHE A 378 -16.83 -0.95 -11.26
N GLY A 379 -17.12 -0.46 -10.06
CA GLY A 379 -18.02 -1.11 -9.09
C GLY A 379 -19.46 -1.31 -9.59
N ASP A 380 -20.00 -0.36 -10.37
CA ASP A 380 -21.34 -0.49 -10.97
C ASP A 380 -21.37 -1.63 -12.00
N VAL A 381 -20.33 -1.72 -12.83
CA VAL A 381 -20.21 -2.79 -13.83
C VAL A 381 -20.02 -4.14 -13.15
N VAL A 382 -19.17 -4.24 -12.12
CA VAL A 382 -19.02 -5.46 -11.31
C VAL A 382 -20.36 -5.90 -10.72
N SER A 383 -21.11 -4.98 -10.11
CA SER A 383 -22.42 -5.27 -9.53
C SER A 383 -23.40 -5.84 -10.58
N SER A 384 -23.37 -5.32 -11.81
CA SER A 384 -24.20 -5.80 -12.91
C SER A 384 -23.82 -7.21 -13.42
N LYS A 385 -22.58 -7.65 -13.20
CA LYS A 385 -22.10 -8.99 -13.55
C LYS A 385 -22.34 -9.99 -12.42
N LEU A 386 -22.24 -9.54 -11.16
CA LEU A 386 -22.32 -10.37 -9.97
C LEU A 386 -23.68 -11.08 -9.82
N VAL A 387 -24.77 -10.44 -10.28
CA VAL A 387 -26.12 -11.02 -10.28
C VAL A 387 -26.23 -12.35 -11.03
N ASN A 388 -25.31 -12.63 -11.95
CA ASN A 388 -25.29 -13.88 -12.72
C ASN A 388 -24.83 -15.10 -11.90
N TYR A 389 -24.26 -14.89 -10.71
CA TYR A 389 -23.79 -15.99 -9.84
C TYR A 389 -24.84 -16.50 -8.86
N GLY A 390 -25.96 -15.81 -8.71
CA GLY A 390 -27.05 -16.23 -7.82
C GLY A 390 -27.87 -15.09 -7.26
N SER A 391 -29.09 -15.40 -6.85
CA SER A 391 -30.04 -14.43 -6.30
C SER A 391 -29.54 -13.73 -5.02
N GLU A 392 -28.64 -14.37 -4.27
CA GLU A 392 -27.98 -13.81 -3.09
C GLU A 392 -27.15 -12.55 -3.40
N TRP A 393 -26.78 -12.33 -4.66
CA TRP A 393 -26.01 -11.17 -5.10
C TRP A 393 -26.88 -10.05 -5.72
N SER A 394 -28.21 -10.20 -5.70
CA SER A 394 -29.12 -9.18 -6.20
C SER A 394 -29.00 -7.88 -5.39
N ASN A 395 -28.98 -6.73 -6.09
CA ASN A 395 -28.97 -5.39 -5.50
C ASN A 395 -27.77 -5.09 -4.58
N MET A 396 -26.63 -5.76 -4.80
CA MET A 396 -25.39 -5.44 -4.09
C MET A 396 -24.95 -4.01 -4.42
N ASN A 397 -24.78 -3.17 -3.40
CA ASN A 397 -24.15 -1.86 -3.54
C ASN A 397 -22.67 -1.97 -3.19
N LEU A 398 -21.81 -1.95 -4.21
CA LEU A 398 -20.35 -2.10 -4.05
C LEU A 398 -19.59 -0.78 -3.91
N THR A 399 -20.25 0.40 -3.79
CA THR A 399 -19.52 1.68 -3.57
C THR A 399 -18.61 1.62 -2.34
N ASP A 400 -17.67 2.55 -2.19
CA ASP A 400 -16.95 2.67 -0.90
C ASP A 400 -17.83 3.37 0.13
N ALA A 401 -17.50 3.17 1.41
CA ALA A 401 -18.16 3.77 2.57
C ALA A 401 -19.52 3.19 3.02
N GLN A 402 -19.75 1.89 2.76
CA GLN A 402 -20.87 1.12 3.30
C GLN A 402 -20.51 -0.36 3.41
N ASP A 403 -21.28 -1.11 4.19
CA ASP A 403 -21.14 -2.57 4.31
C ASP A 403 -22.06 -3.26 3.29
N ALA A 404 -21.48 -3.74 2.20
CA ALA A 404 -22.24 -4.39 1.14
C ALA A 404 -22.64 -5.83 1.47
N TYR A 405 -21.93 -6.49 2.39
CA TYR A 405 -21.94 -7.94 2.53
C TYR A 405 -22.69 -8.41 3.78
N TYR A 406 -22.56 -7.72 4.91
CA TYR A 406 -23.08 -8.25 6.17
C TYR A 406 -24.59 -8.57 6.10
N ASN A 407 -24.90 -9.87 6.19
CA ASN A 407 -26.25 -10.39 6.10
C ASN A 407 -26.36 -11.72 6.86
N PRO A 408 -26.81 -11.69 8.13
CA PRO A 408 -26.91 -12.89 8.97
C PRO A 408 -27.80 -14.00 8.41
N GLU A 409 -28.84 -13.66 7.65
CA GLU A 409 -29.75 -14.65 7.06
C GLU A 409 -29.07 -15.41 5.92
N LYS A 410 -28.43 -14.69 4.99
CA LYS A 410 -27.62 -15.29 3.91
C LYS A 410 -26.46 -16.10 4.49
N ALA A 411 -25.82 -15.61 5.54
CA ALA A 411 -24.74 -16.31 6.24
C ALA A 411 -25.19 -17.68 6.77
N LYS A 412 -26.31 -17.71 7.50
CA LYS A 412 -26.87 -18.96 8.04
C LYS A 412 -27.32 -19.92 6.94
N ALA A 413 -27.93 -19.41 5.86
CA ALA A 413 -28.34 -20.23 4.72
C ALA A 413 -27.14 -20.89 4.03
N LYS A 414 -26.09 -20.12 3.75
CA LYS A 414 -24.84 -20.63 3.15
C LYS A 414 -24.11 -21.59 4.10
N PHE A 415 -24.13 -21.32 5.40
CA PHE A 415 -23.53 -22.22 6.36
C PHE A 415 -24.27 -23.54 6.46
N ALA A 416 -25.61 -23.55 6.41
CA ALA A 416 -26.39 -24.78 6.41
C ALA A 416 -26.07 -25.66 5.20
N GLN A 417 -25.96 -25.05 4.01
CA GLN A 417 -25.48 -25.73 2.80
C GLN A 417 -24.07 -26.31 3.02
N ALA A 418 -23.12 -25.48 3.44
CA ALA A 418 -21.74 -25.89 3.65
C ALA A 418 -21.62 -27.03 4.67
N LYS A 419 -22.35 -26.93 5.79
CA LYS A 419 -22.34 -27.94 6.85
C LYS A 419 -22.80 -29.30 6.34
N ALA A 420 -23.87 -29.36 5.56
CA ALA A 420 -24.34 -30.61 4.95
C ALA A 420 -23.29 -31.22 4.01
N GLU A 421 -22.71 -30.41 3.12
CA GLU A 421 -21.67 -30.84 2.18
C GLU A 421 -20.40 -31.32 2.89
N LEU A 422 -19.99 -30.64 3.95
CA LEU A 422 -18.78 -30.94 4.73
C LEU A 422 -18.97 -32.18 5.62
N GLN A 423 -20.12 -32.32 6.29
CA GLN A 423 -20.43 -33.51 7.09
C GLN A 423 -20.47 -34.77 6.22
N ALA A 424 -20.95 -34.67 4.98
CA ALA A 424 -20.90 -35.77 4.02
C ALA A 424 -19.46 -36.22 3.68
N LYS A 425 -18.46 -35.36 3.90
CA LYS A 425 -17.02 -35.66 3.75
C LYS A 425 -16.34 -36.02 5.07
N GLY A 426 -17.09 -36.19 6.17
CA GLY A 426 -16.56 -36.54 7.49
C GLY A 426 -15.92 -35.39 8.25
N VAL A 427 -16.17 -34.14 7.84
CA VAL A 427 -15.64 -32.95 8.53
C VAL A 427 -16.23 -32.80 9.93
N GLN A 428 -15.36 -32.54 10.91
CA GLN A 428 -15.73 -32.35 12.31
C GLN A 428 -15.92 -30.87 12.63
N PHE A 429 -16.97 -30.56 13.40
CA PHE A 429 -17.28 -29.23 13.90
C PHE A 429 -16.98 -29.16 15.42
N PRO A 430 -16.61 -27.98 15.96
CA PRO A 430 -16.49 -26.71 15.25
C PRO A 430 -15.24 -26.61 14.35
N ILE A 431 -15.35 -25.80 13.29
CA ILE A 431 -14.20 -25.41 12.46
C ILE A 431 -13.45 -24.28 13.16
N HIS A 432 -12.17 -24.51 13.43
CA HIS A 432 -11.27 -23.56 14.08
C HIS A 432 -10.46 -22.79 13.03
N LEU A 433 -10.60 -21.46 12.99
CA LEU A 433 -9.85 -20.59 12.09
C LEU A 433 -8.88 -19.73 12.90
N ASP A 434 -7.58 -20.03 12.78
CA ASP A 434 -6.50 -19.27 13.43
C ASP A 434 -6.26 -17.97 12.66
N VAL A 435 -6.32 -16.85 13.39
CA VAL A 435 -6.10 -15.50 12.87
C VAL A 435 -5.01 -14.81 13.68
N PRO A 436 -3.89 -14.42 13.08
CA PRO A 436 -2.78 -13.86 13.84
C PRO A 436 -3.03 -12.39 14.16
N ALA A 437 -2.60 -11.93 15.34
CA ALA A 437 -2.73 -10.56 15.79
C ALA A 437 -1.47 -10.10 16.52
N ASP A 438 -1.04 -8.87 16.25
CA ASP A 438 0.03 -8.23 17.01
C ASP A 438 -0.52 -7.82 18.39
N GLN A 439 -0.01 -8.45 19.45
CA GLN A 439 -0.44 -8.22 20.82
C GLN A 439 -0.16 -6.80 21.32
N THR A 440 0.78 -6.08 20.69
CA THR A 440 1.11 -4.68 21.03
C THR A 440 0.15 -3.69 20.37
N SER A 441 -0.48 -4.10 19.26
CA SER A 441 -1.46 -3.30 18.53
C SER A 441 -2.86 -3.45 19.12
N LYS A 442 -3.24 -2.52 20.01
CA LYS A 442 -4.59 -2.47 20.60
C LYS A 442 -5.70 -2.52 19.56
N ILE A 443 -5.52 -1.78 18.46
CA ILE A 443 -6.49 -1.72 17.36
C ILE A 443 -6.54 -3.04 16.57
N GLY A 444 -5.39 -3.69 16.35
CA GLY A 444 -5.32 -4.99 15.68
C GLY A 444 -6.08 -6.06 16.47
N VAL A 445 -5.85 -6.14 17.78
CA VAL A 445 -6.58 -7.08 18.65
C VAL A 445 -8.08 -6.78 18.69
N GLN A 446 -8.48 -5.50 18.72
CA GLN A 446 -9.89 -5.10 18.67
C GLN A 446 -10.55 -5.48 17.34
N TRP A 447 -9.85 -5.32 16.22
CA TRP A 447 -10.29 -5.73 14.90
C TRP A 447 -10.55 -7.23 14.84
N GLU A 448 -9.59 -8.07 15.23
CA GLU A 448 -9.78 -9.52 15.21
C GLU A 448 -10.87 -9.97 16.19
N SER A 449 -10.98 -9.29 17.34
CA SER A 449 -12.07 -9.53 18.30
C SER A 449 -13.45 -9.19 17.72
N SER A 450 -13.56 -8.10 16.96
CA SER A 450 -14.80 -7.72 16.28
C SER A 450 -15.16 -8.71 15.17
N MET A 451 -14.18 -9.18 14.39
CA MET A 451 -14.38 -10.21 13.37
C MET A 451 -14.89 -11.50 14.03
N LYS A 452 -14.21 -11.99 15.06
CA LYS A 452 -14.62 -13.13 15.89
C LYS A 452 -16.05 -13.01 16.38
N GLN A 453 -16.38 -11.92 17.07
CA GLN A 453 -17.72 -11.71 17.63
C GLN A 453 -18.81 -11.72 16.55
N SER A 454 -18.55 -11.08 15.40
CA SER A 454 -19.53 -11.03 14.31
C SER A 454 -19.80 -12.42 13.72
N VAL A 455 -18.75 -13.20 13.44
CA VAL A 455 -18.89 -14.54 12.84
C VAL A 455 -19.53 -15.52 13.83
N GLU A 456 -19.03 -15.57 15.07
CA GLU A 456 -19.49 -16.54 16.06
C GLU A 456 -20.92 -16.27 16.53
N SER A 457 -21.33 -15.00 16.62
CA SER A 457 -22.71 -14.65 16.98
C SER A 457 -23.73 -15.02 15.89
N VAL A 458 -23.33 -14.98 14.61
CA VAL A 458 -24.20 -15.29 13.48
C VAL A 458 -24.25 -16.80 13.20
N LEU A 459 -23.10 -17.47 13.22
CA LEU A 459 -22.97 -18.89 12.84
C LEU A 459 -23.01 -19.85 14.04
N GLY A 460 -22.75 -19.37 15.25
CA GLY A 460 -22.68 -20.16 16.48
C GLY A 460 -21.29 -20.75 16.73
N ALA A 461 -20.80 -20.67 17.97
CA ALA A 461 -19.48 -21.17 18.36
C ALA A 461 -19.35 -22.71 18.29
N ASP A 462 -20.47 -23.45 18.35
CA ASP A 462 -20.49 -24.91 18.12
C ASP A 462 -20.21 -25.28 16.65
N ASN A 463 -20.22 -24.29 15.77
CA ASN A 463 -20.04 -24.46 14.34
C ASN A 463 -18.71 -23.87 13.87
N VAL A 464 -18.41 -22.61 14.22
CA VAL A 464 -17.20 -21.92 13.79
C VAL A 464 -16.60 -21.20 14.98
N VAL A 465 -15.29 -21.36 15.18
CA VAL A 465 -14.51 -20.66 16.19
C VAL A 465 -13.39 -19.89 15.49
N ILE A 466 -13.31 -18.58 15.75
CA ILE A 466 -12.19 -17.73 15.33
C ILE A 466 -11.19 -17.66 16.48
N ASP A 467 -10.02 -18.27 16.29
CA ASP A 467 -8.96 -18.35 17.28
C ASP A 467 -7.92 -17.25 17.04
N ILE A 468 -7.90 -16.23 17.90
CA ILE A 468 -6.96 -15.11 17.77
C ILE A 468 -5.60 -15.52 18.32
N GLN A 469 -4.60 -15.66 17.45
CA GLN A 469 -3.23 -15.99 17.79
C GLN A 469 -2.44 -14.70 18.06
N GLN A 470 -2.38 -14.28 19.32
CA GLN A 470 -1.63 -13.09 19.73
C GLN A 470 -0.12 -13.39 19.80
N MET A 471 0.69 -12.54 19.16
CA MET A 471 2.15 -12.69 19.08
C MET A 471 2.83 -11.31 18.99
N SER A 472 4.17 -11.27 19.04
CA SER A 472 4.91 -10.03 18.83
C SER A 472 4.80 -9.54 17.36
N SER A 473 5.04 -8.24 17.13
CA SER A 473 5.07 -7.65 15.79
C SER A 473 6.06 -8.34 14.86
N ASP A 474 7.23 -8.72 15.38
CA ASP A 474 8.29 -9.38 14.60
C ASP A 474 7.85 -10.80 14.20
N GLU A 475 7.25 -11.56 15.12
CA GLU A 475 6.68 -12.89 14.81
C GLU A 475 5.55 -12.80 13.78
N LEU A 476 4.60 -11.87 13.95
CA LEU A 476 3.51 -11.66 13.00
C LEU A 476 4.06 -11.41 11.60
N ASN A 477 5.00 -10.46 11.47
CA ASN A 477 5.59 -10.12 10.19
C ASN A 477 6.34 -11.32 9.56
N ASN A 478 7.07 -12.10 10.36
CA ASN A 478 7.83 -13.25 9.86
C ASN A 478 6.96 -14.37 9.29
N ILE A 479 5.74 -14.58 9.83
CA ILE A 479 4.78 -15.56 9.29
C ILE A 479 3.84 -14.96 8.23
N SER A 480 3.94 -13.65 7.96
CA SER A 480 3.04 -12.93 7.05
C SER A 480 3.79 -12.02 6.09
N TYR A 481 3.95 -10.73 6.37
CA TYR A 481 4.47 -9.72 5.45
C TYR A 481 5.90 -10.01 4.93
N PHE A 482 6.76 -10.61 5.75
CA PHE A 482 8.15 -10.96 5.40
C PHE A 482 8.36 -12.44 5.02
N ALA A 483 7.32 -13.26 5.08
CA ALA A 483 7.37 -14.64 4.59
C ALA A 483 7.46 -14.67 3.06
N ASN A 484 8.49 -15.34 2.55
CA ASN A 484 8.84 -15.40 1.11
C ASN A 484 8.36 -16.69 0.43
N THR A 485 7.75 -17.61 1.18
CA THR A 485 7.14 -18.84 0.65
C THR A 485 5.76 -19.05 1.25
N ALA A 486 4.90 -19.76 0.53
CA ALA A 486 3.60 -20.23 0.98
C ALA A 486 3.69 -21.09 2.24
N ALA A 487 4.74 -21.92 2.36
CA ALA A 487 4.94 -22.80 3.51
C ALA A 487 5.21 -22.03 4.82
N GLN A 488 5.76 -20.81 4.73
CA GLN A 488 6.02 -19.94 5.88
C GLN A 488 4.75 -19.22 6.38
N LYS A 489 3.66 -19.21 5.61
CA LYS A 489 2.40 -18.55 5.99
C LYS A 489 1.62 -19.42 6.98
N ASP A 490 1.66 -19.04 8.25
CA ASP A 490 1.15 -19.84 9.38
C ASP A 490 -0.13 -19.27 10.00
N TYR A 491 -1.24 -19.37 9.25
CA TYR A 491 -2.57 -18.90 9.64
C TYR A 491 -3.63 -19.57 8.76
N ASP A 492 -4.90 -19.58 9.18
CA ASP A 492 -6.01 -19.96 8.29
C ASP A 492 -6.67 -18.74 7.64
N LEU A 493 -6.70 -17.61 8.35
CA LEU A 493 -7.18 -16.33 7.86
C LEU A 493 -6.11 -15.27 8.12
N TYR A 494 -5.89 -14.42 7.13
CA TYR A 494 -4.98 -13.29 7.24
C TYR A 494 -5.57 -12.07 6.56
N ASN A 495 -5.40 -10.90 7.17
CA ASN A 495 -5.81 -9.63 6.59
C ASN A 495 -4.60 -8.93 5.94
N GLY A 496 -4.50 -9.06 4.63
CA GLY A 496 -3.47 -8.39 3.82
C GLY A 496 -4.03 -7.15 3.14
N GLY A 497 -3.13 -6.28 2.67
CA GLY A 497 -3.49 -5.10 1.89
C GLY A 497 -2.74 -5.04 0.57
N TRP A 498 -3.38 -4.49 -0.46
CA TRP A 498 -2.74 -4.18 -1.73
C TRP A 498 -3.10 -2.77 -2.19
N SER A 499 -2.13 -2.00 -2.66
CA SER A 499 -2.33 -0.71 -3.33
C SER A 499 -1.92 -0.86 -4.79
N GLY A 500 -2.62 -0.19 -5.71
CA GLY A 500 -2.29 -0.29 -7.13
C GLY A 500 -0.90 0.24 -7.44
N ASP A 501 -0.13 -0.49 -8.25
CA ASP A 501 1.19 -0.10 -8.73
C ASP A 501 1.09 0.70 -10.04
N TYR A 502 0.06 0.43 -10.85
CA TYR A 502 -0.18 1.07 -12.15
C TYR A 502 -1.68 1.18 -12.47
N GLN A 503 -2.01 2.07 -13.41
CA GLN A 503 -3.39 2.52 -13.69
C GLN A 503 -4.17 1.55 -14.58
N ASP A 504 -4.36 0.33 -14.11
CA ASP A 504 -5.18 -0.70 -14.75
C ASP A 504 -5.72 -1.69 -13.70
N PRO A 505 -6.98 -2.17 -13.77
CA PRO A 505 -7.51 -3.11 -12.79
C PRO A 505 -6.65 -4.38 -12.57
N SER A 506 -5.88 -4.81 -13.58
CA SER A 506 -4.92 -5.92 -13.45
C SER A 506 -3.91 -5.70 -12.33
N THR A 507 -3.57 -4.45 -11.97
CA THR A 507 -2.65 -4.17 -10.84
C THR A 507 -3.11 -4.78 -9.52
N TYR A 508 -4.41 -5.01 -9.36
CA TYR A 508 -4.98 -5.71 -8.21
C TYR A 508 -5.30 -7.16 -8.53
N LEU A 509 -5.95 -7.40 -9.67
CA LEU A 509 -6.53 -8.71 -9.98
C LEU A 509 -5.47 -9.77 -10.32
N ASP A 510 -4.39 -9.37 -11.00
CA ASP A 510 -3.31 -10.28 -11.40
C ASP A 510 -2.44 -10.71 -10.21
N THR A 511 -2.57 -10.05 -9.05
CA THR A 511 -1.89 -10.48 -7.81
C THR A 511 -2.31 -11.89 -7.37
N LEU A 512 -3.44 -12.39 -7.87
CA LEU A 512 -3.97 -13.74 -7.63
C LEU A 512 -3.80 -14.67 -8.85
N ASN A 513 -3.10 -14.26 -9.90
CA ASN A 513 -2.84 -15.09 -11.07
C ASN A 513 -1.95 -16.29 -10.71
N THR A 514 -2.41 -17.51 -10.99
CA THR A 514 -1.72 -18.77 -10.60
C THR A 514 -0.32 -18.92 -11.16
N LYS A 515 0.07 -18.17 -12.20
CA LYS A 515 1.39 -18.26 -12.83
C LYS A 515 2.44 -17.38 -12.17
N ASN A 516 2.08 -16.17 -11.76
CA ASN A 516 3.03 -15.14 -11.33
C ASN A 516 2.48 -14.14 -10.28
N GLY A 517 1.29 -14.38 -9.73
CA GLY A 517 0.62 -13.47 -8.81
C GLY A 517 1.32 -13.32 -7.46
N GLY A 518 1.76 -12.10 -7.13
CA GLY A 518 2.54 -11.81 -5.92
C GLY A 518 1.80 -12.00 -4.59
N SER A 519 0.47 -12.12 -4.58
CA SER A 519 -0.32 -12.35 -3.36
C SER A 519 -0.69 -13.81 -3.13
N LEU A 520 -0.43 -14.72 -4.07
CA LEU A 520 -0.84 -16.12 -3.96
C LEU A 520 -0.25 -16.87 -2.78
N GLN A 521 0.97 -16.49 -2.37
CA GLN A 521 1.60 -17.13 -1.22
C GLN A 521 0.76 -16.93 0.04
N ASN A 522 0.06 -15.81 0.19
CA ASN A 522 -0.86 -15.59 1.31
C ASN A 522 -2.02 -16.61 1.35
N PHE A 523 -2.32 -17.26 0.22
CA PHE A 523 -3.31 -18.33 0.10
C PHE A 523 -2.68 -19.73 0.29
N GLY A 524 -1.41 -19.83 0.68
CA GLY A 524 -0.70 -21.10 0.80
C GLY A 524 -0.29 -21.72 -0.54
N LEU A 525 -0.28 -20.93 -1.62
CA LEU A 525 0.01 -21.38 -2.97
C LEU A 525 1.25 -20.69 -3.53
N GLU A 526 2.13 -21.47 -4.17
CA GLU A 526 3.29 -20.92 -4.87
C GLU A 526 2.92 -20.57 -6.32
N PRO A 527 3.22 -19.35 -6.80
CA PRO A 527 3.04 -18.98 -8.20
C PRO A 527 3.81 -19.93 -9.14
N GLY A 528 3.16 -20.35 -10.22
CA GLY A 528 3.73 -21.21 -11.25
C GLY A 528 3.87 -22.68 -10.86
N GLN A 529 3.49 -23.07 -9.64
CA GLN A 529 3.51 -24.46 -9.20
C GLN A 529 2.13 -25.11 -9.31
N GLU A 530 2.10 -26.36 -9.77
CA GLU A 530 0.87 -27.14 -9.78
C GLU A 530 0.41 -27.44 -8.34
N ASN A 531 -0.87 -27.19 -8.07
CA ASN A 531 -1.47 -27.53 -6.79
C ASN A 531 -2.94 -27.90 -7.00
N ALA A 532 -3.37 -29.06 -6.51
CA ALA A 532 -4.75 -29.53 -6.66
C ALA A 532 -5.78 -28.56 -6.06
N LYS A 533 -5.39 -27.76 -5.07
CA LYS A 533 -6.25 -26.77 -4.43
C LYS A 533 -6.61 -25.61 -5.35
N ILE A 534 -5.78 -25.28 -6.35
CA ILE A 534 -6.09 -24.27 -7.38
C ILE A 534 -7.38 -24.64 -8.12
N LYS A 535 -7.43 -25.86 -8.65
CA LYS A 535 -8.62 -26.38 -9.36
C LYS A 535 -9.81 -26.53 -8.42
N ALA A 536 -9.57 -26.97 -7.18
CA ALA A 536 -10.64 -27.16 -6.20
C ALA A 536 -11.42 -25.87 -5.88
N VAL A 537 -10.78 -24.70 -6.01
CA VAL A 537 -11.44 -23.40 -5.81
C VAL A 537 -11.68 -22.62 -7.12
N GLY A 538 -11.32 -23.18 -8.26
CA GLY A 538 -11.49 -22.56 -9.59
C GLY A 538 -10.53 -21.41 -9.90
N LEU A 539 -9.39 -21.31 -9.20
CA LEU A 539 -8.40 -20.25 -9.46
C LEU A 539 -7.75 -20.37 -10.85
N ASP A 540 -7.74 -21.57 -11.44
CA ASP A 540 -7.34 -21.78 -12.83
C ASP A 540 -8.30 -21.11 -13.82
N THR A 541 -9.61 -21.20 -13.56
CA THR A 541 -10.63 -20.50 -14.35
C THR A 541 -10.46 -18.99 -14.22
N TYR A 542 -10.23 -18.50 -13.00
CA TYR A 542 -9.95 -17.08 -12.77
C TYR A 542 -8.69 -16.61 -13.51
N THR A 543 -7.60 -17.38 -13.48
CA THR A 543 -6.39 -17.09 -14.27
C THR A 543 -6.71 -16.98 -15.76
N THR A 544 -7.52 -17.88 -16.33
CA THR A 544 -7.95 -17.77 -17.74
C THR A 544 -8.72 -16.48 -18.00
N MET A 545 -9.64 -16.07 -17.12
CA MET A 545 -10.36 -14.80 -17.25
C MET A 545 -9.40 -13.60 -17.28
N LEU A 546 -8.36 -13.61 -16.44
CA LEU A 546 -7.33 -12.58 -16.43
C LEU A 546 -6.50 -12.57 -17.72
N GLU A 547 -6.12 -13.74 -18.23
CA GLU A 547 -5.38 -13.86 -19.49
C GLU A 547 -6.17 -13.31 -20.67
N GLU A 548 -7.46 -13.61 -20.73
CA GLU A 548 -8.35 -13.03 -21.75
C GLU A 548 -8.49 -11.51 -21.62
N ALA A 549 -8.59 -10.99 -20.39
CA ALA A 549 -8.65 -9.55 -20.16
C ALA A 549 -7.32 -8.88 -20.56
N ASN A 550 -6.19 -9.46 -20.17
CA ASN A 550 -4.84 -8.99 -20.49
C ASN A 550 -4.55 -8.98 -22.00
N ALA A 551 -5.18 -9.87 -22.77
CA ALA A 551 -5.06 -9.92 -24.22
C ALA A 551 -5.97 -8.91 -24.96
N GLU A 552 -6.97 -8.33 -24.29
CA GLU A 552 -7.89 -7.37 -24.89
C GLU A 552 -7.26 -5.98 -25.02
N THR A 553 -7.25 -5.46 -26.25
CA THR A 553 -6.60 -4.18 -26.58
C THR A 553 -7.56 -3.01 -26.51
N ASN A 554 -8.88 -3.25 -26.63
CA ASN A 554 -9.89 -2.25 -26.40
C ASN A 554 -10.07 -2.04 -24.89
N GLU A 555 -9.73 -0.85 -24.40
CA GLU A 555 -9.76 -0.53 -22.96
C GLU A 555 -11.13 -0.78 -22.31
N THR A 556 -12.23 -0.33 -22.93
CA THR A 556 -13.58 -0.51 -22.39
C THR A 556 -13.91 -2.00 -22.23
N LYS A 557 -13.68 -2.81 -23.27
CA LYS A 557 -13.90 -4.27 -23.21
C LYS A 557 -12.97 -4.96 -22.22
N ARG A 558 -11.71 -4.51 -22.14
CA ARG A 558 -10.73 -5.02 -21.16
C ARG A 558 -11.24 -4.80 -19.74
N TYR A 559 -11.71 -3.59 -19.43
CA TYR A 559 -12.28 -3.27 -18.12
C TYR A 559 -13.56 -4.04 -17.82
N GLU A 560 -14.41 -4.29 -18.82
CA GLU A 560 -15.58 -5.17 -18.65
C GLU A 560 -15.18 -6.61 -18.31
N LYS A 561 -14.14 -7.17 -18.96
CA LYS A 561 -13.59 -8.50 -18.63
C LYS A 561 -12.98 -8.54 -17.22
N TYR A 562 -12.26 -7.51 -16.80
CA TYR A 562 -11.79 -7.43 -15.41
C TYR A 562 -12.95 -7.30 -14.41
N ALA A 563 -14.03 -6.60 -14.77
CA ALA A 563 -15.21 -6.52 -13.93
C ALA A 563 -15.88 -7.90 -13.77
N GLU A 564 -15.88 -8.73 -14.81
CA GLU A 564 -16.30 -10.13 -14.74
C GLU A 564 -15.39 -10.96 -13.82
N ALA A 565 -14.07 -10.80 -13.92
CA ALA A 565 -13.11 -11.48 -13.03
C ALA A 565 -13.29 -11.04 -11.57
N GLN A 566 -13.49 -9.75 -11.31
CA GLN A 566 -13.78 -9.22 -9.97
C GLN A 566 -15.10 -9.76 -9.43
N ALA A 567 -16.14 -9.90 -10.26
CA ALA A 567 -17.42 -10.48 -9.85
C ALA A 567 -17.27 -11.97 -9.50
N TRP A 568 -16.52 -12.74 -10.30
CA TRP A 568 -16.14 -14.11 -9.98
C TRP A 568 -15.42 -14.19 -8.63
N LEU A 569 -14.47 -13.28 -8.39
CA LEU A 569 -13.70 -13.28 -7.14
C LEU A 569 -14.59 -13.01 -5.93
N ILE A 570 -15.53 -12.07 -6.01
CA ILE A 570 -16.52 -11.81 -4.96
C ILE A 570 -17.36 -13.05 -4.67
N ASP A 571 -17.90 -13.68 -5.73
CA ASP A 571 -18.72 -14.87 -5.59
C ASP A 571 -17.94 -16.07 -5.00
N SER A 572 -16.66 -16.22 -5.37
CA SER A 572 -15.79 -17.27 -4.84
C SER A 572 -15.53 -17.15 -3.33
N ALA A 573 -15.70 -15.93 -2.77
CA ALA A 573 -15.34 -15.55 -1.41
C ALA A 573 -13.91 -15.94 -1.00
N LEU A 574 -12.99 -16.01 -1.97
CA LEU A 574 -11.56 -16.24 -1.72
C LEU A 574 -10.91 -15.03 -1.04
N THR A 575 -11.36 -13.83 -1.39
CA THR A 575 -11.05 -12.59 -0.68
C THR A 575 -12.30 -12.03 -0.05
N MET A 576 -12.13 -11.39 1.11
CA MET A 576 -13.18 -10.69 1.84
C MET A 576 -12.70 -9.25 2.10
N PRO A 577 -12.85 -8.34 1.11
CA PRO A 577 -12.49 -6.92 1.27
C PRO A 577 -13.16 -6.31 2.50
N ASN A 578 -12.46 -5.45 3.22
CA ASN A 578 -12.95 -4.91 4.49
C ASN A 578 -12.74 -3.41 4.70
N LEU A 579 -11.54 -2.89 4.46
CA LEU A 579 -11.26 -1.47 4.59
C LEU A 579 -10.22 -0.97 3.59
N SER A 580 -10.09 0.34 3.50
CA SER A 580 -8.97 1.03 2.88
C SER A 580 -8.16 1.80 3.92
N LEU A 581 -6.99 2.33 3.53
CA LEU A 581 -6.42 3.44 4.31
C LEU A 581 -7.21 4.72 4.01
N GLY A 582 -6.98 5.74 4.83
CA GLY A 582 -7.77 6.96 4.77
C GLY A 582 -9.16 6.79 5.41
N GLY A 583 -10.09 7.70 5.17
CA GLY A 583 -11.42 7.65 5.79
C GLY A 583 -11.43 7.86 7.31
N THR A 584 -10.32 8.33 7.90
CA THR A 584 -10.08 8.33 9.35
C THR A 584 -10.20 9.73 9.97
N PRO A 585 -10.72 9.84 11.20
CA PRO A 585 -10.82 11.13 11.88
C PRO A 585 -9.44 11.66 12.25
N SER A 586 -9.19 12.94 12.00
CA SER A 586 -7.91 13.59 12.27
C SER A 586 -8.07 15.09 12.54
N VAL A 587 -7.04 15.66 13.15
CA VAL A 587 -6.78 17.12 13.17
C VAL A 587 -5.48 17.38 12.44
N THR A 588 -5.39 18.50 11.71
CA THR A 588 -4.23 18.76 10.86
C THR A 588 -3.98 20.25 10.64
N LYS A 589 -2.69 20.60 10.48
CA LYS A 589 -2.22 21.89 9.96
C LYS A 589 -1.78 21.80 8.50
N THR A 590 -1.91 20.64 7.86
CA THR A 590 -1.67 20.50 6.42
C THR A 590 -2.76 21.21 5.64
N VAL A 591 -2.39 22.08 4.70
CA VAL A 591 -3.34 22.71 3.78
C VAL A 591 -4.08 21.60 3.01
N PRO A 592 -5.42 21.52 3.06
CA PRO A 592 -6.16 20.44 2.43
C PRO A 592 -5.85 20.30 0.93
N PHE A 593 -5.66 19.06 0.49
CA PHE A 593 -5.40 18.70 -0.91
C PHE A 593 -4.17 19.38 -1.53
N SER A 594 -3.18 19.78 -0.71
CA SER A 594 -1.89 20.27 -1.22
C SER A 594 -0.96 19.14 -1.63
N ARG A 595 -1.07 17.97 -1.00
CA ARG A 595 -0.27 16.76 -1.29
C ARG A 595 -0.44 16.30 -2.74
N SER A 596 0.51 15.50 -3.24
CA SER A 596 0.24 14.70 -4.43
C SER A 596 -0.96 13.80 -4.15
N TYR A 597 -1.70 13.51 -5.21
CA TYR A 597 -2.77 12.52 -5.17
C TYR A 597 -2.42 11.48 -6.21
N SER A 598 -2.54 10.21 -5.87
CA SER A 598 -2.50 9.13 -6.83
C SER A 598 -3.23 7.94 -6.26
N LEU A 599 -3.88 7.20 -7.15
CA LEU A 599 -4.43 5.88 -6.87
C LEU A 599 -3.42 4.76 -7.18
N VAL A 600 -2.28 5.11 -7.78
CA VAL A 600 -1.28 4.16 -8.25
C VAL A 600 0.16 4.60 -7.97
N GLY A 601 1.06 3.63 -7.95
CA GLY A 601 2.49 3.86 -7.78
C GLY A 601 2.86 4.32 -6.37
N ILE A 602 4.10 4.81 -6.22
CA ILE A 602 4.71 5.04 -4.91
C ILE A 602 4.88 6.52 -4.53
N LYS A 603 4.14 7.41 -5.21
CA LYS A 603 4.10 8.88 -4.96
C LYS A 603 2.69 9.41 -4.70
N GLY A 604 1.80 8.51 -4.26
CA GLY A 604 0.36 8.74 -4.08
C GLY A 604 -0.12 8.95 -2.65
N GLY A 605 -1.45 8.88 -2.49
CA GLY A 605 -2.13 9.14 -1.20
C GLY A 605 -1.84 8.12 -0.10
N SER A 606 -1.38 6.92 -0.47
CA SER A 606 -0.93 5.86 0.43
C SER A 606 0.53 6.00 0.87
N SER A 607 1.31 6.86 0.21
CA SER A 607 2.75 7.03 0.43
C SER A 607 3.10 8.29 1.22
N ASN A 608 4.18 8.24 1.98
CA ASN A 608 4.74 9.40 2.68
C ASN A 608 5.51 10.36 1.73
N TYR A 609 4.91 10.80 0.61
CA TYR A 609 5.55 11.76 -0.30
C TYR A 609 5.29 13.22 0.09
N PHE A 610 6.36 14.02 0.24
CA PHE A 610 6.27 15.33 0.91
C PHE A 610 6.42 16.56 0.00
N LYS A 611 6.82 16.40 -1.29
CA LYS A 611 7.11 17.53 -2.20
C LYS A 611 6.09 18.66 -2.09
N TYR A 612 4.82 18.38 -2.38
CA TYR A 612 3.75 19.38 -2.44
C TYR A 612 3.09 19.74 -1.09
N VAL A 613 3.55 19.18 0.02
CA VAL A 613 2.94 19.42 1.35
C VAL A 613 3.13 20.86 1.75
N LYS A 614 2.02 21.54 2.09
CA LYS A 614 2.00 22.89 2.64
C LYS A 614 1.42 22.85 4.05
N LEU A 615 2.01 23.59 4.96
CA LEU A 615 1.47 23.81 6.30
C LEU A 615 0.86 25.20 6.42
N GLN A 616 -0.12 25.33 7.30
CA GLN A 616 -0.75 26.58 7.71
C GLN A 616 -0.72 26.71 9.23
N ASP A 617 -0.76 27.95 9.73
CA ASP A 617 -0.65 28.20 11.18
C ASP A 617 -1.82 27.64 11.98
N LYS A 618 -3.03 27.84 11.44
CA LYS A 618 -4.29 27.45 12.07
C LYS A 618 -4.62 26.01 11.72
N ILE A 619 -5.20 25.31 12.69
CA ILE A 619 -5.75 23.97 12.48
C ILE A 619 -6.87 24.09 11.44
N VAL A 620 -6.88 23.19 10.47
CA VAL A 620 -7.93 23.10 9.46
C VAL A 620 -9.26 22.88 10.14
N THR A 621 -10.27 23.68 9.77
CA THR A 621 -11.64 23.45 10.20
C THR A 621 -12.34 22.46 9.28
N THR A 622 -13.36 21.75 9.79
CA THR A 622 -14.22 20.87 8.99
C THR A 622 -14.83 21.61 7.80
N LYS A 623 -15.25 22.87 7.99
CA LYS A 623 -15.79 23.71 6.92
C LYS A 623 -14.76 24.03 5.84
N GLU A 624 -13.53 24.38 6.23
CA GLU A 624 -12.43 24.62 5.28
C GLU A 624 -12.07 23.35 4.50
N TYR A 625 -12.01 22.20 5.18
CA TYR A 625 -11.73 20.91 4.53
C TYR A 625 -12.80 20.54 3.51
N GLU A 626 -14.09 20.59 3.86
CA GLU A 626 -15.17 20.25 2.94
C GLU A 626 -15.26 21.24 1.77
N SER A 627 -15.04 22.53 2.03
CA SER A 627 -14.97 23.54 0.95
C SER A 627 -13.79 23.27 0.01
N ALA A 628 -12.62 22.94 0.55
CA ALA A 628 -11.44 22.61 -0.23
C ALA A 628 -11.64 21.29 -1.00
N LYS A 629 -12.34 20.31 -0.43
CA LYS A 629 -12.66 19.03 -1.08
C LYS A 629 -13.55 19.24 -2.29
N LYS A 630 -14.63 20.00 -2.15
CA LYS A 630 -15.54 20.33 -3.25
C LYS A 630 -14.82 21.07 -4.38
N LYS A 631 -13.97 22.04 -4.01
CA LYS A 631 -13.14 22.77 -4.99
C LYS A 631 -12.16 21.83 -5.70
N TRP A 632 -11.42 21.03 -4.93
CA TRP A 632 -10.43 20.10 -5.45
C TRP A 632 -11.04 19.05 -6.36
N LEU A 633 -12.22 18.49 -6.06
CA LEU A 633 -12.90 17.53 -6.93
C LEU A 633 -13.24 18.13 -8.30
N LYS A 634 -13.73 19.38 -8.33
CA LYS A 634 -14.02 20.10 -9.58
C LYS A 634 -12.75 20.42 -10.38
N GLU A 635 -11.70 20.87 -9.69
CA GLU A 635 -10.39 21.15 -10.33
C GLU A 635 -9.75 19.87 -10.86
N LYS A 636 -9.86 18.78 -10.09
CA LYS A 636 -9.38 17.45 -10.44
C LYS A 636 -10.04 16.95 -11.72
N GLU A 637 -11.37 16.96 -11.78
CA GLU A 637 -12.13 16.52 -12.96
C GLU A 637 -11.68 17.26 -14.23
N ALA A 638 -11.63 18.59 -14.19
CA ALA A 638 -11.16 19.40 -15.33
C ALA A 638 -9.68 19.14 -15.67
N SER A 639 -8.82 18.96 -14.65
CA SER A 639 -7.40 18.66 -14.84
C SER A 639 -7.16 17.27 -15.43
N ASN A 640 -7.94 16.27 -15.02
CA ASN A 640 -7.87 14.91 -15.55
C ASN A 640 -8.36 14.86 -17.00
N GLN A 641 -9.48 15.54 -17.33
CA GLN A 641 -9.96 15.61 -18.71
C GLN A 641 -8.90 16.23 -19.62
N LYS A 642 -8.31 17.35 -19.21
CA LYS A 642 -7.24 17.99 -19.98
C LYS A 642 -6.04 17.06 -20.18
N ALA A 643 -5.60 16.37 -19.12
CA ALA A 643 -4.47 15.45 -19.22
C ALA A 643 -4.75 14.27 -20.17
N GLN A 644 -6.00 13.80 -20.22
CA GLN A 644 -6.45 12.79 -21.16
C GLN A 644 -6.44 13.31 -22.60
N ASP A 645 -6.98 14.51 -22.85
CA ASP A 645 -6.98 15.14 -24.18
C ASP A 645 -5.54 15.42 -24.65
N ASP A 646 -4.67 15.86 -23.75
CA ASP A 646 -3.26 16.15 -24.05
C ASP A 646 -2.46 14.86 -24.34
N TYR A 647 -2.92 13.68 -23.89
CA TYR A 647 -2.23 12.40 -24.12
C TYR A 647 -2.08 12.09 -25.62
N GLU A 648 -3.09 12.42 -26.44
CA GLU A 648 -3.06 12.21 -27.89
C GLU A 648 -1.89 12.95 -28.56
N ASN A 649 -1.49 14.10 -28.03
CA ASN A 649 -0.35 14.89 -28.54
C ASN A 649 1.00 14.20 -28.32
N HIS A 650 1.05 13.18 -27.46
CA HIS A 650 2.25 12.38 -27.22
C HIS A 650 2.40 11.23 -28.23
N VAL A 651 1.34 10.84 -28.93
CA VAL A 651 1.39 9.77 -29.95
C VAL A 651 1.94 10.33 -31.26
N LYS A 652 3.05 9.76 -31.76
CA LYS A 652 3.78 10.25 -32.94
C LYS A 652 4.08 9.17 -33.96
#